data_AF-A0A1S1YAJ9-F1
#
_entry.id   AF-A0A1S1YAJ9-F1
#
_cell.length_a   1.000
_cell.length_b   1.000
_cell.length_c   1.000
_cell.angle_alpha   90.00
_cell.angle_beta   90.00
_cell.angle_gamma   90.00
#
_symmetry.space_group_name_H-M   'P 1'
#
loop_
_entity.id
_entity.type
_entity.pdbx_description
1 polymer ?
#
loop_
_entity_poly.entity_id
_entity_poly.type
_entity_poly.pdbx_seq_one_letter_code
_entity_poly.pdbx_strand_id
1 'polypeptide(L)'
;MKNRLLLACVLYTVFVIYGSLVPWQYNGLSFGQGWRRFQQIPYLDLGIASRADWVANILLFVPLTFGWLGWWSYQRSQAARIVATPLVWLAGLGLCLGIEFTQVFFPPRTVSINDVVAESFGGAVGLAAWWRWGERLMSWLVAWQLRHQGVTPYLQLYLAGLFGYSVLPLDLTLSPVEFYHKWHEDRIILLPFGGLTGDWLKNVYDILADVALWVPVPWLWAKLTPMTPRQILWRVFWSALAIEGFQLFVYSRVTDVTDIGLAVVGGGLGLRLLGRRGWQSAAGLHGDTLGRRLTLYGRLGYVSWGLLLIATLWYPYDFRFERQALLGWESRFFSVPLRAYYYGTEYRAITEVFHKLLFFVPVGGFCRVMFVALAKRPRRWVSGLAIAVVALVVESGQMFIPGKNSDMTDLLLEIGGGLLGFLVTGRVLAEFYEDSRSVLGDPPSVLAESPNAAAKGRSTNGGWWPMLLGVSVTWAALTWVSQYPGTPYNVREWFSADFPALSAFGLTVLFFWCFGGPLAFLLNALGRGAGMGFCPKVLALHGLGAWLMVRLCLPLESLHDIVGSPILPVNAELELAVRFLGLFGVFSILQQGGNHLALLPLARSGHFARLFVVGGVWAAVVLPLGFWIVVDRAATDNLTELLPNGGYAWAVLNIGIYWFLVSWLSSSLAVSAVFFKIKRFSVVLAAFLVSFEVGYRLVNWGTEQYVLKYDQVFSTLQFLLSSDRAHLTPIAELRGRFYPLHAGVVALGFFAQYAMAVMFRDRIQQNYSPPKRRNLFNGR
;
A
#
# COMPACT_ATOMS: atom_id res chain seq x y z
N MET A 1 -4.78 -31.70 9.32
CA MET A 1 -5.29 -31.05 10.55
C MET A 1 -4.19 -30.86 11.59
N LYS A 2 -3.46 -31.92 11.97
CA LYS A 2 -2.39 -31.87 12.99
C LYS A 2 -1.36 -30.74 12.81
N ASN A 3 -0.86 -30.50 11.60
CA ASN A 3 0.08 -29.39 11.33
C ASN A 3 -0.54 -28.00 11.51
N ARG A 4 -1.84 -27.83 11.20
CA ARG A 4 -2.56 -26.57 11.44
C ARG A 4 -2.80 -26.34 12.92
N LEU A 5 -3.11 -27.40 13.66
CA LEU A 5 -3.27 -27.34 15.11
C LEU A 5 -1.92 -27.02 15.79
N LEU A 6 -0.82 -27.63 15.34
CA LEU A 6 0.53 -27.29 15.82
C LEU A 6 0.84 -25.81 15.60
N LEU A 7 0.61 -25.31 14.38
CA LEU A 7 0.82 -23.90 14.07
C LEU A 7 -0.03 -22.99 14.97
N ALA A 8 -1.30 -23.34 15.19
CA ALA A 8 -2.17 -22.59 16.10
C ALA A 8 -1.65 -22.61 17.54
N CYS A 9 -1.21 -23.76 18.05
CA CYS A 9 -0.64 -23.87 19.39
C CYS A 9 0.64 -23.05 19.54
N VAL A 10 1.54 -23.09 18.56
CA VAL A 10 2.78 -22.30 18.59
C VAL A 10 2.48 -20.81 18.54
N LEU A 11 1.61 -20.37 17.62
CA LEU A 11 1.21 -18.96 17.52
C LEU A 11 0.54 -18.48 18.81
N TYR A 12 -0.30 -19.33 19.43
CA TYR A 12 -0.97 -19.00 20.68
C TYR A 12 0.02 -18.96 21.87
N THR A 13 0.96 -19.90 21.98
CA THR A 13 2.04 -19.83 22.99
C THR A 13 2.86 -18.54 22.84
N VAL A 14 3.21 -18.15 21.60
CA VAL A 14 3.92 -16.90 21.33
C VAL A 14 3.06 -15.70 21.74
N PHE A 15 1.76 -15.71 21.44
CA PHE A 15 0.82 -14.68 21.86
C PHE A 15 0.75 -14.54 23.39
N VAL A 16 0.67 -15.65 24.12
CA VAL A 16 0.67 -15.66 25.60
C VAL A 16 1.95 -15.05 26.14
N ILE A 17 3.12 -15.53 25.71
CA ILE A 17 4.41 -14.99 26.16
C ILE A 17 4.53 -13.50 25.83
N TYR A 18 4.20 -13.13 24.59
CA TYR A 18 4.32 -11.76 24.12
C TYR A 18 3.39 -10.81 24.88
N GLY A 19 2.10 -11.16 25.01
CA GLY A 19 1.09 -10.37 25.68
C GLY A 19 1.42 -10.13 27.17
N SER A 20 2.00 -11.11 27.83
CA SER A 20 2.44 -10.99 29.22
C SER A 20 3.68 -10.11 29.41
N LEU A 21 4.48 -9.85 28.36
CA LEU A 21 5.74 -9.09 28.44
C LEU A 21 5.68 -7.66 27.88
N VAL A 22 4.71 -7.32 27.03
CA VAL A 22 4.44 -5.92 26.60
C VAL A 22 4.30 -5.04 27.85
N PRO A 23 4.86 -3.82 27.97
CA PRO A 23 5.46 -2.97 26.94
C PRO A 23 6.98 -3.17 26.75
N TRP A 24 7.58 -4.24 27.27
CA TRP A 24 9.02 -4.54 27.13
C TRP A 24 9.97 -3.47 27.70
N GLN A 25 9.67 -2.90 28.86
CA GLN A 25 10.58 -1.95 29.53
C GLN A 25 11.52 -2.67 30.50
N TYR A 26 12.69 -3.08 30.01
CA TYR A 26 13.67 -3.78 30.84
C TYR A 26 14.31 -2.85 31.89
N ASN A 27 14.36 -3.29 33.15
CA ASN A 27 14.85 -2.49 34.29
C ASN A 27 16.32 -2.72 34.67
N GLY A 28 17.06 -3.55 33.91
CA GLY A 28 18.49 -3.79 34.19
C GLY A 28 18.79 -4.64 35.42
N LEU A 29 17.78 -5.25 36.07
CA LEU A 29 18.02 -6.10 37.24
C LEU A 29 18.94 -7.27 36.90
N SER A 30 19.85 -7.58 37.82
CA SER A 30 20.66 -8.80 37.71
C SER A 30 19.82 -10.04 38.01
N PHE A 31 20.20 -11.19 37.45
CA PHE A 31 19.50 -12.45 37.64
C PHE A 31 19.31 -12.79 39.14
N GLY A 32 20.36 -12.62 39.97
CA GLY A 32 20.30 -12.92 41.39
C GLY A 32 19.40 -11.97 42.20
N GLN A 33 19.15 -10.75 41.71
CA GLN A 33 18.16 -9.84 42.31
C GLN A 33 16.75 -10.19 41.85
N GLY A 34 16.57 -10.53 40.57
CA GLY A 34 15.30 -11.00 40.02
C GLY A 34 14.82 -12.27 40.72
N TRP A 35 15.72 -13.23 40.95
CA TRP A 35 15.43 -14.47 41.68
C TRP A 35 14.95 -14.21 43.11
N ARG A 36 15.65 -13.32 43.85
CA ARG A 36 15.24 -12.94 45.21
C ARG A 36 13.88 -12.27 45.26
N ARG A 37 13.56 -11.40 44.28
CA ARG A 37 12.24 -10.78 44.17
C ARG A 37 11.16 -11.80 43.82
N PHE A 38 11.45 -12.73 42.91
CA PHE A 38 10.52 -13.79 42.53
C PHE A 38 10.18 -14.72 43.71
N GLN A 39 11.14 -14.99 44.60
CA GLN A 39 10.89 -15.75 45.84
C GLN A 39 9.94 -15.04 46.82
N GLN A 40 9.73 -13.73 46.65
CA GLN A 40 8.93 -12.89 47.55
C GLN A 40 7.68 -12.33 46.86
N ILE A 41 7.19 -12.97 45.79
CA ILE A 41 6.01 -12.50 45.06
C ILE A 41 4.78 -12.49 45.98
N PRO A 42 3.99 -11.41 46.00
CA PRO A 42 2.89 -11.26 46.93
C PRO A 42 1.67 -12.08 46.51
N TYR A 43 0.86 -12.45 47.52
CA TYR A 43 -0.55 -12.77 47.32
C TYR A 43 -1.34 -11.47 47.43
N LEU A 44 -1.84 -10.95 46.29
CA LEU A 44 -2.49 -9.63 46.25
C LEU A 44 -3.92 -9.73 46.81
N ASP A 45 -4.37 -8.70 47.55
CA ASP A 45 -5.72 -8.62 48.11
C ASP A 45 -6.69 -8.12 47.02
N LEU A 46 -7.59 -9.01 46.59
CA LEU A 46 -8.34 -8.89 45.34
C LEU A 46 -9.67 -8.12 45.54
N GLY A 47 -9.70 -6.84 45.18
CA GLY A 47 -10.93 -6.04 45.10
C GLY A 47 -11.83 -6.41 43.90
N ILE A 48 -12.96 -5.70 43.70
CA ILE A 48 -13.91 -5.99 42.60
C ILE A 48 -13.25 -5.88 41.21
N ALA A 49 -12.32 -4.93 41.03
CA ALA A 49 -11.58 -4.73 39.76
C ALA A 49 -10.67 -5.91 39.39
N SER A 50 -10.15 -6.66 40.38
CA SER A 50 -9.20 -7.74 40.11
C SER A 50 -9.87 -9.07 39.72
N ARG A 51 -11.21 -9.15 39.72
CA ARG A 51 -11.94 -10.32 39.21
C ARG A 51 -11.78 -10.48 37.71
N ALA A 52 -11.71 -9.36 36.98
CA ALA A 52 -11.51 -9.36 35.53
C ALA A 52 -10.12 -9.89 35.16
N ASP A 53 -9.07 -9.44 35.87
CA ASP A 53 -7.70 -9.92 35.70
C ASP A 53 -7.58 -11.43 35.97
N TRP A 54 -8.23 -11.90 37.04
CA TRP A 54 -8.24 -13.32 37.38
C TRP A 54 -8.91 -14.18 36.31
N VAL A 55 -10.05 -13.72 35.78
CA VAL A 55 -10.76 -14.38 34.68
C VAL A 55 -9.93 -14.34 33.40
N ALA A 56 -9.26 -13.23 33.10
CA ALA A 56 -8.40 -13.11 31.92
C ALA A 56 -7.25 -14.13 31.96
N ASN A 57 -6.57 -14.29 33.10
CA ASN A 57 -5.47 -15.24 33.26
C ASN A 57 -5.93 -16.71 33.17
N ILE A 58 -7.10 -17.04 33.72
CA ILE A 58 -7.73 -18.36 33.52
C ILE A 58 -8.00 -18.57 32.02
N LEU A 59 -8.70 -17.64 31.37
CA LEU A 59 -9.08 -17.74 29.96
C LEU A 59 -7.88 -17.77 29.02
N LEU A 60 -6.74 -17.19 29.42
CA LEU A 60 -5.50 -17.20 28.65
C LEU A 60 -4.94 -18.63 28.53
N PHE A 61 -4.94 -19.41 29.62
CA PHE A 61 -4.33 -20.75 29.66
C PHE A 61 -5.26 -21.90 29.26
N VAL A 62 -6.59 -21.73 29.34
CA VAL A 62 -7.57 -22.73 28.86
C VAL A 62 -7.32 -23.18 27.41
N PRO A 63 -7.30 -22.28 26.41
CA PRO A 63 -7.06 -22.66 25.01
C PRO A 63 -5.62 -23.14 24.77
N LEU A 64 -4.65 -22.68 25.57
CA LEU A 64 -3.25 -23.11 25.46
C LEU A 64 -3.10 -24.61 25.73
N THR A 65 -3.52 -25.07 26.90
CA THR A 65 -3.38 -26.49 27.28
C THR A 65 -4.35 -27.38 26.51
N PHE A 66 -5.55 -26.88 26.19
CA PHE A 66 -6.49 -27.55 25.29
C PHE A 66 -5.86 -27.84 23.94
N GLY A 67 -5.23 -26.84 23.31
CA GLY A 67 -4.58 -26.96 22.01
C GLY A 67 -3.39 -27.91 22.03
N TRP A 68 -2.50 -27.78 23.02
CA TRP A 68 -1.30 -28.64 23.13
C TRP A 68 -1.64 -30.10 23.42
N LEU A 69 -2.56 -30.37 24.36
CA LEU A 69 -3.05 -31.73 24.58
C LEU A 69 -3.76 -32.25 23.33
N GLY A 70 -4.48 -31.37 22.63
CA GLY A 70 -5.11 -31.70 21.37
C GLY A 70 -4.15 -32.11 20.28
N TRP A 71 -3.10 -31.33 20.05
CA TRP A 71 -2.08 -31.67 19.08
C TRP A 71 -1.38 -32.98 19.40
N TRP A 72 -1.03 -33.23 20.66
CA TRP A 72 -0.33 -34.45 21.07
C TRP A 72 -1.22 -35.69 20.92
N SER A 73 -2.44 -35.62 21.45
CA SER A 73 -3.30 -36.79 21.64
C SER A 73 -4.33 -37.03 20.53
N TYR A 74 -4.56 -36.08 19.63
CA TYR A 74 -5.54 -36.25 18.54
C TYR A 74 -5.20 -37.46 17.65
N GLN A 75 -6.18 -38.37 17.51
CA GLN A 75 -6.09 -39.63 16.77
C GLN A 75 -4.98 -40.58 17.30
N ARG A 76 -4.64 -40.50 18.59
CA ARG A 76 -3.74 -41.45 19.26
C ARG A 76 -4.49 -42.29 20.29
N SER A 77 -3.82 -43.31 20.83
CA SER A 77 -4.38 -44.19 21.86
C SER A 77 -4.69 -43.41 23.15
N GLN A 78 -5.63 -43.93 23.96
CA GLN A 78 -5.93 -43.34 25.27
C GLN A 78 -4.70 -43.28 26.18
N ALA A 79 -3.81 -44.28 26.12
CA ALA A 79 -2.54 -44.28 26.85
C ALA A 79 -1.68 -43.05 26.52
N ALA A 80 -1.57 -42.69 25.23
CA ALA A 80 -0.83 -41.50 24.81
C ALA A 80 -1.45 -40.21 25.36
N ARG A 81 -2.78 -40.15 25.50
CA ARG A 81 -3.50 -39.01 26.09
C ARG A 81 -3.30 -38.91 27.59
N ILE A 82 -3.33 -40.04 28.31
CA ILE A 82 -3.06 -40.11 29.74
C ILE A 82 -1.65 -39.64 30.03
N VAL A 83 -0.66 -40.07 29.25
CA VAL A 83 0.74 -39.63 29.39
C VAL A 83 0.93 -38.16 29.01
N ALA A 84 0.27 -37.69 27.94
CA ALA A 84 0.38 -36.30 27.50
C ALA A 84 -0.25 -35.30 28.48
N THR A 85 -1.28 -35.70 29.23
CA THR A 85 -2.00 -34.80 30.15
C THR A 85 -1.09 -34.19 31.23
N PRO A 86 -0.38 -34.97 32.07
CA PRO A 86 0.52 -34.40 33.08
C PRO A 86 1.69 -33.65 32.43
N LEU A 87 2.20 -34.11 31.28
CA LEU A 87 3.30 -33.43 30.59
C LEU A 87 2.91 -32.05 30.05
N VAL A 88 1.73 -31.93 29.45
CA VAL A 88 1.21 -30.63 28.97
C VAL A 88 0.87 -29.71 30.15
N TRP A 89 0.33 -30.26 31.24
CA TRP A 89 0.07 -29.47 32.45
C TRP A 89 1.36 -28.92 33.05
N LEU A 90 2.38 -29.76 33.24
CA LEU A 90 3.70 -29.37 33.75
C LEU A 90 4.40 -28.38 32.82
N ALA A 91 4.30 -28.55 31.51
CA ALA A 91 4.83 -27.59 30.54
C ALA A 91 4.11 -26.23 30.61
N GLY A 92 2.78 -26.23 30.79
CA GLY A 92 2.00 -25.03 31.03
C GLY A 92 2.41 -24.32 32.33
N LEU A 93 2.51 -25.07 33.43
CA LEU A 93 2.98 -24.54 34.72
C LEU A 93 4.40 -23.96 34.61
N GLY A 94 5.31 -24.67 33.94
CA GLY A 94 6.67 -24.18 33.68
C GLY A 94 6.69 -22.92 32.82
N LEU A 95 5.79 -22.80 31.84
CA LEU A 95 5.64 -21.59 31.03
C LEU A 95 5.14 -20.41 31.87
N CYS A 96 4.08 -20.62 32.65
CA CYS A 96 3.51 -19.65 33.60
C CYS A 96 4.60 -19.10 34.54
N LEU A 97 5.30 -19.99 35.26
CA LEU A 97 6.38 -19.60 36.17
C LEU A 97 7.53 -18.88 35.43
N GLY A 98 7.85 -19.32 34.21
CA GLY A 98 8.85 -18.66 33.37
C GLY A 98 8.45 -17.25 32.95
N ILE A 99 7.17 -17.04 32.60
CA ILE A 99 6.61 -15.73 32.24
C ILE A 99 6.65 -14.81 33.46
N GLU A 100 6.10 -15.23 34.60
CA GLU A 100 6.06 -14.46 35.85
C GLU A 100 7.47 -14.09 36.33
N PHE A 101 8.41 -15.04 36.28
CA PHE A 101 9.81 -14.76 36.59
C PHE A 101 10.41 -13.72 35.62
N THR A 102 10.10 -13.82 34.34
CA THR A 102 10.59 -12.88 33.33
C THR A 102 9.99 -11.48 33.55
N GLN A 103 8.72 -11.37 33.93
CA GLN A 103 8.04 -10.09 34.19
C GLN A 103 8.68 -9.28 35.32
N VAL A 104 9.39 -9.90 36.28
CA VAL A 104 10.18 -9.19 37.32
C VAL A 104 11.16 -8.20 36.69
N PHE A 105 11.65 -8.48 35.49
CA PHE A 105 12.60 -7.64 34.76
C PHE A 105 11.93 -6.54 33.91
N PHE A 106 10.59 -6.55 33.77
CA PHE A 106 9.85 -5.68 32.85
C PHE A 106 8.71 -4.88 33.56
N PRO A 107 9.03 -3.84 34.35
CA PRO A 107 8.00 -2.91 34.87
C PRO A 107 7.19 -2.27 33.71
N PRO A 108 5.94 -1.83 33.92
CA PRO A 108 5.15 -1.81 35.15
C PRO A 108 4.43 -3.15 35.46
N ARG A 109 4.88 -4.28 34.90
CA ARG A 109 4.23 -5.58 35.17
C ARG A 109 4.33 -5.96 36.64
N THR A 110 3.19 -6.35 37.19
CA THR A 110 3.04 -6.84 38.55
C THR A 110 3.03 -8.36 38.52
N VAL A 111 3.95 -8.97 39.27
CA VAL A 111 4.09 -10.43 39.38
C VAL A 111 3.33 -10.88 40.63
N SER A 112 2.52 -11.93 40.54
CA SER A 112 1.70 -12.36 41.67
C SER A 112 1.48 -13.86 41.76
N ILE A 113 1.27 -14.37 42.98
CA ILE A 113 0.87 -15.77 43.18
C ILE A 113 -0.53 -16.02 42.61
N ASN A 114 -1.39 -15.00 42.62
CA ASN A 114 -2.76 -15.08 42.11
C ASN A 114 -2.79 -15.46 40.63
N ASP A 115 -1.86 -14.91 39.85
CA ASP A 115 -1.75 -15.17 38.41
C ASP A 115 -1.26 -16.59 38.15
N VAL A 116 -0.25 -17.05 38.90
CA VAL A 116 0.21 -18.45 38.84
C VAL A 116 -0.92 -19.43 39.13
N VAL A 117 -1.74 -19.15 40.14
CA VAL A 117 -2.89 -19.99 40.50
C VAL A 117 -3.96 -19.96 39.41
N ALA A 118 -4.30 -18.77 38.91
CA ALA A 118 -5.29 -18.58 37.85
C ALA A 118 -4.90 -19.27 36.54
N GLU A 119 -3.67 -19.07 36.07
CA GLU A 119 -3.13 -19.69 34.85
C GLU A 119 -3.03 -21.21 34.98
N SER A 120 -2.58 -21.71 36.14
CA SER A 120 -2.50 -23.16 36.42
C SER A 120 -3.88 -23.81 36.44
N PHE A 121 -4.86 -23.14 37.05
CA PHE A 121 -6.26 -23.57 37.08
C PHE A 121 -6.88 -23.54 35.67
N GLY A 122 -6.70 -22.45 34.92
CA GLY A 122 -7.10 -22.34 33.52
C GLY A 122 -6.49 -23.45 32.67
N GLY A 123 -5.21 -23.77 32.91
CA GLY A 123 -4.52 -24.90 32.31
C GLY A 123 -5.21 -26.23 32.60
N ALA A 124 -5.60 -26.51 33.84
CA ALA A 124 -6.35 -27.71 34.22
C ALA A 124 -7.73 -27.78 33.54
N VAL A 125 -8.45 -26.64 33.49
CA VAL A 125 -9.75 -26.53 32.81
C VAL A 125 -9.61 -26.81 31.31
N GLY A 126 -8.56 -26.31 30.65
CA GLY A 126 -8.27 -26.59 29.24
C GLY A 126 -8.03 -28.07 28.95
N LEU A 127 -7.31 -28.78 29.85
CA LEU A 127 -7.11 -30.22 29.75
C LEU A 127 -8.43 -30.98 29.92
N ALA A 128 -9.23 -30.63 30.94
CA ALA A 128 -10.54 -31.23 31.17
C ALA A 128 -11.49 -31.00 29.97
N ALA A 129 -11.48 -29.79 29.40
CA ALA A 129 -12.26 -29.46 28.22
C ALA A 129 -11.83 -30.29 27.01
N TRP A 130 -10.53 -30.53 26.82
CA TRP A 130 -10.07 -31.44 25.77
C TRP A 130 -10.58 -32.86 26.03
N TRP A 131 -10.42 -33.39 27.25
CA TRP A 131 -10.94 -34.70 27.65
C TRP A 131 -12.41 -34.89 27.30
N ARG A 132 -13.24 -33.88 27.60
CA ARG A 132 -14.69 -33.94 27.42
C ARG A 132 -15.16 -33.69 25.98
N TRP A 133 -14.56 -32.73 25.28
CA TRP A 133 -15.08 -32.23 24.00
C TRP A 133 -14.07 -32.23 22.84
N GLY A 134 -12.78 -32.44 23.10
CA GLY A 134 -11.70 -32.26 22.12
C GLY A 134 -11.88 -33.02 20.80
N GLU A 135 -12.07 -34.35 20.86
CA GLU A 135 -12.24 -35.16 19.64
C GLU A 135 -13.56 -34.87 18.91
N ARG A 136 -14.64 -34.62 19.65
CA ARG A 136 -15.94 -34.23 19.08
C ARG A 136 -15.84 -32.88 18.37
N LEU A 137 -15.17 -31.91 19.00
CA LEU A 137 -14.92 -30.59 18.43
C LEU A 137 -14.06 -30.69 17.16
N MET A 138 -12.96 -31.45 17.19
CA MET A 138 -12.11 -31.61 16.01
C MET A 138 -12.82 -32.33 14.87
N SER A 139 -13.60 -33.37 15.18
CA SER A 139 -14.41 -34.08 14.18
C SER A 139 -15.47 -33.16 13.59
N TRP A 140 -16.12 -32.34 14.43
CA TRP A 140 -17.06 -31.31 13.99
C TRP A 140 -16.38 -30.24 13.13
N LEU A 141 -15.20 -29.76 13.50
CA LEU A 141 -14.43 -28.76 12.72
C LEU A 141 -14.02 -29.31 11.35
N VAL A 142 -13.56 -30.56 11.30
CA VAL A 142 -13.24 -31.25 10.04
C VAL A 142 -14.49 -31.40 9.19
N ALA A 143 -15.59 -31.90 9.76
CA ALA A 143 -16.86 -32.04 9.05
C ALA A 143 -17.41 -30.69 8.59
N TRP A 144 -17.29 -29.66 9.41
CA TRP A 144 -17.72 -28.30 9.11
C TRP A 144 -16.92 -27.71 7.95
N GLN A 145 -15.59 -27.85 7.96
CA GLN A 145 -14.71 -27.41 6.88
C GLN A 145 -14.96 -28.16 5.57
N LEU A 146 -15.34 -29.44 5.64
CA LEU A 146 -15.68 -30.24 4.47
C LEU A 146 -17.07 -29.90 3.91
N ARG A 147 -18.06 -29.68 4.79
CA ARG A 147 -19.46 -29.38 4.41
C ARG A 147 -19.65 -27.95 3.92
N HIS A 148 -18.94 -26.99 4.50
CA HIS A 148 -19.10 -25.57 4.18
C HIS A 148 -17.91 -25.09 3.36
N GLN A 149 -18.05 -25.20 2.04
CA GLN A 149 -17.12 -24.62 1.07
C GLN A 149 -17.59 -23.21 0.67
N GLY A 150 -16.74 -22.44 -0.03
CA GLY A 150 -17.09 -21.10 -0.49
C GLY A 150 -17.07 -20.04 0.61
N VAL A 151 -18.05 -19.12 0.60
CA VAL A 151 -18.12 -17.97 1.52
C VAL A 151 -18.74 -18.25 2.89
N THR A 152 -19.45 -19.38 3.05
CA THR A 152 -20.25 -19.67 4.26
C THR A 152 -19.48 -19.62 5.57
N PRO A 153 -18.27 -20.22 5.70
CA PRO A 153 -17.45 -20.10 6.91
C PRO A 153 -17.15 -18.66 7.34
N TYR A 154 -16.91 -17.78 6.37
CA TYR A 154 -16.57 -16.39 6.61
C TYR A 154 -17.78 -15.58 7.07
N LEU A 155 -18.96 -15.88 6.55
CA LEU A 155 -20.21 -15.27 6.98
C LEU A 155 -20.62 -15.72 8.40
N GLN A 156 -20.32 -16.96 8.78
CA GLN A 156 -20.50 -17.42 10.16
C GLN A 156 -19.54 -16.72 11.11
N LEU A 157 -18.27 -16.59 10.72
CA LEU A 157 -17.29 -15.83 11.49
C LEU A 157 -17.68 -14.36 11.60
N TYR A 158 -18.23 -13.77 10.53
CA TYR A 158 -18.76 -12.41 10.53
C TYR A 158 -19.89 -12.24 11.55
N LEU A 159 -20.90 -13.12 11.53
CA LEU A 159 -22.01 -13.05 12.48
C LEU A 159 -21.55 -13.30 13.92
N ALA A 160 -20.61 -14.24 14.14
CA ALA A 160 -20.00 -14.47 15.44
C ALA A 160 -19.19 -13.25 15.92
N GLY A 161 -18.48 -12.58 15.01
CA GLY A 161 -17.76 -11.34 15.28
C GLY A 161 -18.69 -10.17 15.61
N LEU A 162 -19.80 -10.04 14.87
CA LEU A 162 -20.85 -9.05 15.15
C LEU A 162 -21.43 -9.25 16.55
N PHE A 163 -21.80 -10.48 16.89
CA PHE A 163 -22.28 -10.82 18.24
C PHE A 163 -21.22 -10.52 19.31
N GLY A 164 -20.00 -11.02 19.11
CA GLY A 164 -18.89 -10.85 20.05
C GLY A 164 -18.55 -9.37 20.30
N TYR A 165 -18.47 -8.56 19.24
CA TYR A 165 -18.26 -7.12 19.36
C TYR A 165 -19.40 -6.46 20.13
N SER A 166 -20.65 -6.84 19.86
CA SER A 166 -21.83 -6.25 20.48
C SER A 166 -21.86 -6.44 22.00
N VAL A 167 -21.27 -7.52 22.53
CA VAL A 167 -21.25 -7.83 23.97
C VAL A 167 -19.97 -7.41 24.71
N LEU A 168 -18.92 -6.98 24.00
CA LEU A 168 -17.74 -6.39 24.65
C LEU A 168 -18.11 -5.08 25.37
N PRO A 169 -17.47 -4.74 26.51
CA PRO A 169 -16.29 -5.38 27.11
C PRO A 169 -16.57 -6.58 28.04
N LEU A 170 -17.80 -7.10 28.08
CA LEU A 170 -18.24 -8.20 28.97
C LEU A 170 -18.32 -7.82 30.46
N ASP A 171 -18.56 -6.54 30.77
CA ASP A 171 -18.95 -6.06 32.10
C ASP A 171 -20.42 -6.42 32.40
N LEU A 172 -20.66 -7.72 32.54
CA LEU A 172 -22.00 -8.28 32.72
C LEU A 172 -22.58 -7.92 34.10
N THR A 173 -23.79 -7.37 34.10
CA THR A 173 -24.57 -7.05 35.29
C THR A 173 -25.79 -7.95 35.43
N LEU A 174 -26.02 -8.42 36.66
CA LEU A 174 -27.27 -9.06 37.10
C LEU A 174 -27.93 -8.29 38.25
N SER A 175 -27.37 -7.14 38.64
CA SER A 175 -27.83 -6.36 39.78
C SER A 175 -29.03 -5.49 39.38
N PRO A 176 -30.19 -5.62 40.06
CA PRO A 176 -31.35 -4.75 39.78
C PRO A 176 -31.05 -3.26 39.91
N VAL A 177 -30.12 -2.89 40.79
CA VAL A 177 -29.69 -1.49 41.00
C VAL A 177 -28.92 -0.97 39.78
N GLU A 178 -28.05 -1.79 39.20
CA GLU A 178 -27.28 -1.42 38.00
C GLU A 178 -28.19 -1.31 36.77
N PHE A 179 -29.23 -2.14 36.66
CA PHE A 179 -30.28 -1.97 35.63
C PHE A 179 -31.03 -0.65 35.79
N TYR A 180 -31.35 -0.26 37.03
CA TYR A 180 -32.00 1.03 37.30
C TYR A 180 -31.11 2.22 36.91
N HIS A 181 -29.82 2.17 37.26
CA HIS A 181 -28.85 3.20 36.81
C HIS A 181 -28.75 3.25 35.29
N LYS A 182 -28.66 2.11 34.63
CA LYS A 182 -28.61 2.03 33.17
C LYS A 182 -29.86 2.61 32.51
N TRP A 183 -31.05 2.38 33.08
CA TRP A 183 -32.30 3.00 32.63
C TRP A 183 -32.27 4.52 32.82
N HIS A 184 -31.82 4.99 33.99
CA HIS A 184 -31.79 6.42 34.32
C HIS A 184 -30.72 7.20 33.53
N GLU A 185 -29.68 6.53 33.06
CA GLU A 185 -28.60 7.07 32.23
C GLU A 185 -28.90 6.99 30.73
N ASP A 186 -30.17 6.80 30.35
CA ASP A 186 -30.66 6.71 28.96
C ASP A 186 -29.96 5.63 28.09
N ARG A 187 -29.42 4.58 28.72
CA ARG A 187 -28.80 3.44 28.03
C ARG A 187 -29.78 2.31 27.69
N ILE A 188 -31.06 2.46 28.04
CA ILE A 188 -32.13 1.52 27.68
C ILE A 188 -33.21 2.29 26.93
N ILE A 189 -33.21 2.15 25.61
CA ILE A 189 -34.02 2.96 24.70
C ILE A 189 -35.11 2.07 24.10
N LEU A 190 -36.29 2.10 24.72
CA LEU A 190 -37.43 1.31 24.26
C LEU A 190 -38.28 2.03 23.22
N LEU A 191 -38.18 3.36 23.14
CA LEU A 191 -38.89 4.16 22.16
C LEU A 191 -38.12 4.15 20.83
N PRO A 192 -38.70 3.65 19.72
CA PRO A 192 -38.02 3.65 18.43
C PRO A 192 -37.56 5.06 18.04
N PHE A 193 -36.33 5.16 17.55
CA PHE A 193 -35.62 6.39 17.18
C PHE A 193 -35.29 7.34 18.34
N GLY A 194 -35.53 6.94 19.59
CA GLY A 194 -35.24 7.75 20.78
C GLY A 194 -33.74 8.01 21.01
N GLY A 195 -32.87 7.13 20.51
CA GLY A 195 -31.41 7.27 20.65
C GLY A 195 -30.75 8.25 19.67
N LEU A 196 -31.49 8.74 18.66
CA LEU A 196 -30.98 9.63 17.62
C LEU A 196 -30.92 11.09 18.08
N THR A 197 -30.07 11.36 19.06
CA THR A 197 -29.92 12.69 19.69
C THR A 197 -28.77 13.52 19.13
N GLY A 198 -27.99 12.98 18.19
CA GLY A 198 -26.86 13.67 17.57
C GLY A 198 -27.26 14.67 16.48
N ASP A 199 -26.27 15.36 15.93
CA ASP A 199 -26.45 16.18 14.72
C ASP A 199 -26.90 15.32 13.53
N TRP A 200 -27.55 15.95 12.54
CA TRP A 200 -28.15 15.24 11.41
C TRP A 200 -27.17 14.31 10.67
N LEU A 201 -25.91 14.71 10.52
CA LEU A 201 -24.87 13.90 9.87
C LEU A 201 -24.54 12.65 10.68
N LYS A 202 -24.44 12.79 12.00
CA LYS A 202 -24.12 11.69 12.90
C LYS A 202 -25.27 10.67 12.90
N ASN A 203 -26.51 11.13 13.04
CA ASN A 203 -27.67 10.25 13.02
C ASN A 203 -27.80 9.50 11.69
N VAL A 204 -27.53 10.15 10.55
CA VAL A 204 -27.50 9.47 9.24
C VAL A 204 -26.39 8.43 9.16
N TYR A 205 -25.20 8.74 9.69
CA TYR A 205 -24.09 7.79 9.74
C TYR A 205 -24.44 6.56 10.59
N ASP A 206 -24.95 6.77 11.80
CA ASP A 206 -25.32 5.70 12.75
C ASP A 206 -26.35 4.76 12.09
N ILE A 207 -27.43 5.32 11.53
CA ILE A 207 -28.45 4.55 10.79
C ILE A 207 -27.85 3.74 9.64
N LEU A 208 -27.00 4.36 8.81
CA LEU A 208 -26.43 3.69 7.65
C LEU A 208 -25.44 2.59 8.04
N ALA A 209 -24.66 2.81 9.11
CA ALA A 209 -23.72 1.83 9.64
C ALA A 209 -24.47 0.58 10.13
N ASP A 210 -25.53 0.75 10.90
CA ASP A 210 -26.33 -0.37 11.43
C ASP A 210 -27.01 -1.15 10.31
N VAL A 211 -27.61 -0.45 9.35
CA VAL A 211 -28.18 -1.11 8.17
C VAL A 211 -27.12 -1.91 7.42
N ALA A 212 -25.92 -1.34 7.22
CA ALA A 212 -24.84 -1.99 6.48
C ALA A 212 -24.32 -3.26 7.17
N LEU A 213 -24.27 -3.30 8.50
CA LEU A 213 -23.86 -4.48 9.28
C LEU A 213 -24.77 -5.69 9.04
N TRP A 214 -26.05 -5.47 8.77
CA TRP A 214 -27.00 -6.58 8.59
C TRP A 214 -27.16 -7.03 7.13
N VAL A 215 -26.62 -6.30 6.15
CA VAL A 215 -26.68 -6.66 4.71
C VAL A 215 -26.10 -8.05 4.39
N PRO A 216 -24.95 -8.48 4.95
CA PRO A 216 -24.37 -9.80 4.61
C PRO A 216 -25.10 -10.99 5.25
N VAL A 217 -25.84 -10.78 6.33
CA VAL A 217 -26.42 -11.84 7.17
C VAL A 217 -27.45 -12.72 6.42
N PRO A 218 -28.38 -12.18 5.61
CA PRO A 218 -29.26 -12.99 4.79
C PRO A 218 -28.56 -13.98 3.86
N TRP A 219 -27.36 -13.64 3.37
CA TRP A 219 -26.60 -14.51 2.48
C TRP A 219 -26.16 -15.79 3.17
N LEU A 220 -25.82 -15.67 4.46
CA LEU A 220 -25.49 -16.82 5.30
C LEU A 220 -26.67 -17.78 5.40
N TRP A 221 -27.83 -17.25 5.78
CA TRP A 221 -29.01 -18.06 6.05
C TRP A 221 -29.59 -18.70 4.79
N ALA A 222 -29.55 -17.99 3.67
CA ALA A 222 -29.94 -18.52 2.36
C ALA A 222 -29.07 -19.71 1.93
N LYS A 223 -27.80 -19.77 2.35
CA LYS A 223 -26.88 -20.87 1.99
C LYS A 223 -26.90 -22.04 2.95
N LEU A 224 -27.10 -21.80 4.25
CA LEU A 224 -27.10 -22.88 5.24
C LEU A 224 -28.33 -23.78 5.12
N THR A 225 -29.46 -23.21 4.73
CA THR A 225 -30.75 -23.90 4.74
C THR A 225 -31.68 -23.30 3.68
N PRO A 226 -32.39 -24.12 2.88
CA PRO A 226 -33.39 -23.63 1.95
C PRO A 226 -34.54 -22.99 2.73
N MET A 227 -34.67 -21.67 2.62
CA MET A 227 -35.65 -20.86 3.37
C MET A 227 -36.31 -19.84 2.45
N THR A 228 -37.56 -19.51 2.77
CA THR A 228 -38.26 -18.39 2.13
C THR A 228 -37.66 -17.06 2.58
N PRO A 229 -37.74 -15.98 1.77
CA PRO A 229 -37.26 -14.65 2.17
C PRO A 229 -37.83 -14.18 3.51
N ARG A 230 -39.10 -14.49 3.79
CA ARG A 230 -39.76 -14.19 5.07
C ARG A 230 -39.10 -14.90 6.25
N GLN A 231 -38.75 -16.18 6.11
CA GLN A 231 -38.06 -16.93 7.17
C GLN A 231 -36.65 -16.39 7.42
N ILE A 232 -35.95 -15.94 6.38
CA ILE A 232 -34.62 -15.32 6.52
C ILE A 232 -34.73 -13.99 7.27
N LEU A 233 -35.69 -13.12 6.93
CA LEU A 233 -35.94 -11.88 7.67
C LEU A 233 -36.30 -12.14 9.14
N TRP A 234 -37.11 -13.16 9.41
CA TRP A 234 -37.41 -13.56 10.79
C TRP A 234 -36.16 -13.97 11.56
N ARG A 235 -35.24 -14.70 10.93
CA ARG A 235 -33.96 -15.04 11.56
C ARG A 235 -33.09 -13.81 11.81
N VAL A 236 -33.05 -12.85 10.89
CA VAL A 236 -32.35 -11.58 11.10
C VAL A 236 -32.95 -10.84 12.29
N PHE A 237 -34.29 -10.72 12.34
CA PHE A 237 -35.01 -10.10 13.46
C PHE A 237 -34.68 -10.77 14.80
N TRP A 238 -34.79 -12.09 14.90
CA TRP A 238 -34.48 -12.82 16.14
C TRP A 238 -33.00 -12.74 16.52
N SER A 239 -32.10 -12.64 15.54
CA SER A 239 -30.67 -12.48 15.81
C SER A 239 -30.37 -11.09 16.37
N ALA A 240 -30.98 -10.04 15.80
CA ALA A 240 -30.85 -8.67 16.28
C ALA A 240 -31.48 -8.51 17.68
N LEU A 241 -32.68 -9.04 17.88
CA LEU A 241 -33.33 -9.05 19.19
C LEU A 241 -32.50 -9.79 20.24
N ALA A 242 -31.86 -10.90 19.87
CA ALA A 242 -30.96 -11.59 20.79
C ALA A 242 -29.76 -10.71 21.14
N ILE A 243 -29.12 -10.05 20.16
CA ILE A 243 -28.00 -9.14 20.40
C ILE A 243 -28.40 -8.01 21.35
N GLU A 244 -29.49 -7.30 21.08
CA GLU A 244 -30.02 -6.24 21.95
C GLU A 244 -30.34 -6.76 23.35
N GLY A 245 -30.94 -7.96 23.42
CA GLY A 245 -31.25 -8.63 24.67
C GLY A 245 -30.01 -8.98 25.49
N PHE A 246 -28.90 -9.37 24.85
CA PHE A 246 -27.63 -9.58 25.53
C PHE A 246 -26.97 -8.26 25.95
N GLN A 247 -27.05 -7.23 25.11
CA GLN A 247 -26.53 -5.90 25.43
C GLN A 247 -27.22 -5.29 26.65
N LEU A 248 -28.47 -5.65 26.93
CA LEU A 248 -29.16 -5.24 28.15
C LEU A 248 -28.35 -5.60 29.41
N PHE A 249 -27.75 -6.80 29.43
CA PHE A 249 -26.93 -7.30 30.54
C PHE A 249 -25.50 -6.77 30.55
N VAL A 250 -25.04 -6.05 29.52
CA VAL A 250 -23.70 -5.47 29.46
C VAL A 250 -23.79 -4.03 29.95
N TYR A 251 -23.24 -3.72 31.13
CA TYR A 251 -23.50 -2.44 31.81
C TYR A 251 -23.12 -1.21 30.95
N SER A 252 -21.96 -1.28 30.28
CA SER A 252 -21.44 -0.21 29.43
C SER A 252 -22.16 -0.03 28.07
N ARG A 253 -22.98 -0.99 27.63
CA ARG A 253 -23.65 -0.93 26.31
C ARG A 253 -25.01 -0.27 26.38
N VAL A 254 -25.40 0.40 25.28
CA VAL A 254 -26.77 0.88 25.06
C VAL A 254 -27.57 -0.22 24.40
N THR A 255 -28.81 -0.40 24.82
CA THR A 255 -29.79 -1.28 24.16
C THR A 255 -30.85 -0.40 23.50
N ASP A 256 -31.01 -0.50 22.19
CA ASP A 256 -31.94 0.35 21.41
C ASP A 256 -32.85 -0.51 20.51
N VAL A 257 -34.17 -0.34 20.66
CA VAL A 257 -35.17 -1.03 19.83
C VAL A 257 -35.06 -0.64 18.35
N THR A 258 -34.48 0.53 18.05
CA THR A 258 -34.21 1.02 16.69
C THR A 258 -33.32 0.05 15.91
N ASP A 259 -32.32 -0.52 16.56
CA ASP A 259 -31.29 -1.36 15.93
C ASP A 259 -31.89 -2.66 15.38
N ILE A 260 -32.93 -3.18 16.04
CA ILE A 260 -33.72 -4.33 15.56
C ILE A 260 -34.43 -3.98 14.25
N GLY A 261 -35.00 -2.77 14.16
CA GLY A 261 -35.65 -2.28 12.94
C GLY A 261 -34.66 -2.09 11.80
N LEU A 262 -33.52 -1.46 12.08
CA LEU A 262 -32.44 -1.23 11.12
C LEU A 262 -31.84 -2.56 10.63
N ALA A 263 -31.73 -3.56 11.51
CA ALA A 263 -31.30 -4.91 11.15
C ALA A 263 -32.23 -5.57 10.13
N VAL A 264 -33.55 -5.43 10.30
CA VAL A 264 -34.53 -5.96 9.34
C VAL A 264 -34.46 -5.23 8.00
N VAL A 265 -34.24 -3.91 8.00
CA VAL A 265 -34.01 -3.11 6.78
C VAL A 265 -32.75 -3.58 6.05
N GLY A 266 -31.63 -3.70 6.76
CA GLY A 266 -30.37 -4.24 6.23
C GLY A 266 -30.52 -5.66 5.69
N GLY A 267 -31.25 -6.52 6.41
CA GLY A 267 -31.60 -7.86 5.97
C GLY A 267 -32.46 -7.88 4.70
N GLY A 268 -33.40 -6.94 4.56
CA GLY A 268 -34.21 -6.76 3.36
C GLY A 268 -33.38 -6.34 2.14
N LEU A 269 -32.45 -5.41 2.33
CA LEU A 269 -31.49 -4.99 1.30
C LEU A 269 -30.58 -6.16 0.89
N GLY A 270 -30.06 -6.92 1.85
CA GLY A 270 -29.30 -8.14 1.60
C GLY A 270 -30.05 -9.17 0.77
N LEU A 271 -31.33 -9.42 1.08
CA LEU A 271 -32.19 -10.32 0.28
C LEU A 271 -32.44 -9.80 -1.14
N ARG A 272 -32.62 -8.50 -1.31
CA ARG A 272 -32.77 -7.89 -2.64
C ARG A 272 -31.50 -8.04 -3.47
N LEU A 273 -30.33 -7.90 -2.83
CA LEU A 273 -29.04 -8.15 -3.44
C LEU A 273 -28.83 -9.63 -3.77
N LEU A 274 -29.47 -10.57 -3.07
CA LEU A 274 -29.48 -12.01 -3.42
C LEU A 274 -30.45 -12.37 -4.55
N GLY A 275 -31.42 -11.50 -4.83
CA GLY A 275 -32.44 -11.74 -5.85
C GLY A 275 -31.85 -11.95 -7.24
N ARG A 276 -32.00 -13.17 -7.76
CA ARG A 276 -31.50 -13.66 -9.07
C ARG A 276 -31.73 -12.71 -10.26
N ARG A 277 -32.76 -11.85 -10.22
CA ARG A 277 -33.11 -10.92 -11.32
C ARG A 277 -32.14 -9.75 -11.51
N GLY A 278 -31.53 -9.21 -10.46
CA GLY A 278 -30.49 -8.16 -10.62
C GLY A 278 -29.19 -8.70 -11.25
N TRP A 279 -28.97 -10.01 -11.08
CA TRP A 279 -27.74 -10.70 -11.43
C TRP A 279 -27.81 -11.33 -12.83
N GLN A 280 -28.99 -11.80 -13.26
CA GLN A 280 -29.25 -12.27 -14.62
C GLN A 280 -29.06 -11.15 -15.67
N SER A 281 -29.38 -9.90 -15.34
CA SER A 281 -29.10 -8.75 -16.22
C SER A 281 -27.60 -8.41 -16.32
N ALA A 282 -26.79 -8.74 -15.31
CA ALA A 282 -25.33 -8.61 -15.38
C ALA A 282 -24.68 -9.76 -16.16
N ALA A 283 -25.27 -10.97 -16.09
CA ALA A 283 -24.84 -12.15 -16.84
C ALA A 283 -25.15 -12.08 -18.35
N GLY A 284 -26.14 -11.27 -18.76
CA GLY A 284 -26.43 -10.98 -20.17
C GLY A 284 -25.39 -10.05 -20.86
N LEU A 285 -24.46 -9.47 -20.10
CA LEU A 285 -23.33 -8.73 -20.65
C LEU A 285 -22.21 -9.74 -20.98
N HIS A 286 -21.91 -9.89 -22.26
CA HIS A 286 -20.80 -10.71 -22.77
C HIS A 286 -19.56 -10.58 -21.87
N GLY A 287 -18.92 -11.71 -21.51
CA GLY A 287 -17.91 -11.80 -20.44
C GLY A 287 -16.77 -10.77 -20.48
N ASP A 288 -16.44 -10.26 -21.66
CA ASP A 288 -15.42 -9.21 -21.86
C ASP A 288 -15.89 -7.81 -21.41
N THR A 289 -17.18 -7.49 -21.59
CA THR A 289 -17.77 -6.20 -21.15
C THR A 289 -18.02 -6.14 -19.65
N LEU A 290 -18.47 -7.24 -19.04
CA LEU A 290 -18.64 -7.32 -17.58
C LEU A 290 -17.29 -7.25 -16.88
N GLY A 291 -16.27 -7.96 -17.38
CA GLY A 291 -14.89 -7.84 -16.90
C GLY A 291 -14.36 -6.40 -17.00
N ARG A 292 -14.57 -5.71 -18.12
CA ARG A 292 -14.11 -4.32 -18.25
C ARG A 292 -14.80 -3.37 -17.26
N ARG A 293 -16.11 -3.54 -17.02
CA ARG A 293 -16.88 -2.74 -16.05
C ARG A 293 -16.47 -3.03 -14.62
N LEU A 294 -16.34 -4.30 -14.23
CA LEU A 294 -15.85 -4.68 -12.90
C LEU A 294 -14.42 -4.19 -12.67
N THR A 295 -13.54 -4.25 -13.68
CA THR A 295 -12.20 -3.66 -13.58
C THR A 295 -12.27 -2.16 -13.33
N LEU A 296 -13.12 -1.44 -14.05
CA LEU A 296 -13.30 0.00 -13.89
C LEU A 296 -13.84 0.33 -12.49
N TYR A 297 -14.87 -0.37 -12.02
CA TYR A 297 -15.43 -0.19 -10.68
C TYR A 297 -14.44 -0.56 -9.58
N GLY A 298 -13.65 -1.63 -9.76
CA GLY A 298 -12.57 -1.99 -8.85
C GLY A 298 -11.50 -0.91 -8.77
N ARG A 299 -11.14 -0.28 -9.89
CA ARG A 299 -10.18 0.84 -9.91
C ARG A 299 -10.74 2.09 -9.25
N LEU A 300 -11.95 2.48 -9.64
CA LEU A 300 -12.63 3.65 -9.09
C LEU A 300 -12.82 3.48 -7.59
N GLY A 301 -13.34 2.33 -7.16
CA GLY A 301 -13.53 1.99 -5.74
C GLY A 301 -12.23 1.97 -4.96
N TYR A 302 -11.16 1.41 -5.52
CA TYR A 302 -9.84 1.43 -4.86
C TYR A 302 -9.32 2.85 -4.64
N VAL A 303 -9.40 3.70 -5.66
CA VAL A 303 -8.94 5.10 -5.57
C VAL A 303 -9.85 5.92 -4.66
N SER A 304 -11.18 5.83 -4.84
CA SER A 304 -12.14 6.61 -4.06
C SER A 304 -12.12 6.22 -2.59
N TRP A 305 -12.02 4.92 -2.28
CA TRP A 305 -11.92 4.46 -0.90
C TRP A 305 -10.56 4.84 -0.29
N GLY A 306 -9.46 4.73 -1.05
CA GLY A 306 -8.16 5.22 -0.59
C GLY A 306 -8.18 6.71 -0.26
N LEU A 307 -8.83 7.54 -1.09
CA LEU A 307 -9.03 8.97 -0.81
C LEU A 307 -9.94 9.20 0.41
N LEU A 308 -10.99 8.40 0.60
CA LEU A 308 -11.85 8.47 1.77
C LEU A 308 -11.09 8.13 3.06
N LEU A 309 -10.24 7.11 3.03
CA LEU A 309 -9.39 6.74 4.17
C LEU A 309 -8.43 7.86 4.50
N ILE A 310 -7.77 8.45 3.51
CA ILE A 310 -6.92 9.63 3.68
C ILE A 310 -7.72 10.76 4.32
N ALA A 311 -8.89 11.09 3.79
CA ALA A 311 -9.74 12.14 4.34
C ALA A 311 -10.15 11.85 5.80
N THR A 312 -10.53 10.62 6.12
CA THR A 312 -11.06 10.29 7.45
C THR A 312 -9.93 10.16 8.49
N LEU A 313 -8.84 9.48 8.12
CA LEU A 313 -7.76 9.13 9.04
C LEU A 313 -6.74 10.25 9.26
N TRP A 314 -6.63 11.21 8.33
CA TRP A 314 -5.81 12.42 8.49
C TRP A 314 -6.54 13.58 9.18
N TYR A 315 -7.77 13.39 9.63
CA TYR A 315 -8.44 14.38 10.46
C TYR A 315 -7.89 14.36 11.91
N PRO A 316 -7.63 15.51 12.57
CA PRO A 316 -7.75 16.89 12.06
C PRO A 316 -6.54 17.24 11.18
N TYR A 317 -6.76 17.83 10.00
CA TYR A 317 -5.73 18.09 8.97
C TYR A 317 -4.68 19.16 9.35
N ASP A 318 -4.29 19.26 10.63
CA ASP A 318 -3.24 20.14 11.16
C ASP A 318 -1.85 19.54 10.92
N PHE A 319 -1.41 19.54 9.67
CA PHE A 319 -0.09 19.01 9.32
C PHE A 319 1.05 19.95 9.76
N ARG A 320 1.96 19.47 10.59
CA ARG A 320 3.16 20.19 11.04
C ARG A 320 4.42 19.56 10.48
N PHE A 321 5.02 20.24 9.51
CA PHE A 321 6.22 19.79 8.78
C PHE A 321 7.50 20.38 9.38
N GLU A 322 7.68 20.23 10.68
CA GLU A 322 8.86 20.73 11.39
C GLU A 322 9.96 19.66 11.46
N ARG A 323 11.24 20.07 11.42
CA ARG A 323 12.38 19.16 11.57
C ARG A 323 12.31 18.33 12.87
N GLN A 324 11.72 18.89 13.93
CA GLN A 324 11.50 18.20 15.21
C GLN A 324 10.48 17.06 15.10
N ALA A 325 9.48 17.15 14.21
CA ALA A 325 8.51 16.07 14.00
C ALA A 325 9.18 14.82 13.38
N LEU A 326 10.18 15.04 12.53
CA LEU A 326 11.04 14.03 11.90
C LEU A 326 12.24 13.60 12.74
N LEU A 327 12.45 14.16 13.94
CA LEU A 327 13.49 13.68 14.85
C LEU A 327 12.85 12.70 15.84
N GLY A 328 13.33 11.45 15.88
CA GLY A 328 12.77 10.41 16.74
C GLY A 328 11.41 9.88 16.28
N TRP A 329 11.11 9.94 14.97
CA TRP A 329 9.96 9.22 14.41
C TRP A 329 10.24 7.72 14.36
N GLU A 330 11.50 7.33 14.14
CA GLU A 330 11.93 5.94 14.06
C GLU A 330 11.65 5.20 15.37
N SER A 331 11.86 5.84 16.52
CA SER A 331 11.61 5.24 17.83
C SER A 331 10.11 5.08 18.13
N ARG A 332 9.26 5.94 17.55
CA ARG A 332 7.79 5.86 17.65
C ARG A 332 7.22 4.83 16.69
N PHE A 333 7.65 4.85 15.43
CA PHE A 333 7.18 3.96 14.38
C PHE A 333 7.59 2.51 14.63
N PHE A 334 8.88 2.28 14.96
CA PHE A 334 9.40 0.96 15.34
C PHE A 334 9.24 0.68 16.84
N SER A 335 8.26 1.31 17.48
CA SER A 335 7.92 0.97 18.85
C SER A 335 7.45 -0.49 18.95
N VAL A 336 7.50 -1.02 20.17
CA VAL A 336 7.05 -2.37 20.48
C VAL A 336 5.61 -2.56 20.00
N PRO A 337 5.31 -3.59 19.17
CA PRO A 337 3.95 -3.80 18.68
C PRO A 337 2.91 -3.87 19.80
N LEU A 338 1.69 -3.40 19.53
CA LEU A 338 0.58 -3.34 20.50
C LEU A 338 0.83 -2.47 21.75
N ARG A 339 1.97 -1.76 21.85
CA ARG A 339 2.27 -0.91 23.02
C ARG A 339 1.26 0.21 23.20
N ALA A 340 0.79 0.84 22.13
CA ALA A 340 -0.23 1.89 22.19
C ALA A 340 -1.57 1.37 22.76
N TYR A 341 -1.90 0.12 22.43
CA TYR A 341 -3.13 -0.55 22.84
C TYR A 341 -3.11 -0.99 24.31
N TYR A 342 -1.91 -1.21 24.87
CA TYR A 342 -1.73 -1.61 26.27
C TYR A 342 -2.15 -0.54 27.29
N TYR A 343 -1.96 0.75 26.96
CA TYR A 343 -2.24 1.85 27.90
C TYR A 343 -3.67 2.41 27.80
N GLY A 344 -4.49 1.90 26.87
CA GLY A 344 -5.89 2.27 26.71
C GLY A 344 -6.84 1.32 27.46
N THR A 345 -8.14 1.66 27.49
CA THR A 345 -9.16 0.69 27.92
C THR A 345 -9.25 -0.45 26.90
N GLU A 346 -9.57 -1.65 27.36
CA GLU A 346 -9.71 -2.86 26.53
C GLU A 346 -10.71 -2.62 25.40
N TYR A 347 -11.81 -1.94 25.73
CA TYR A 347 -12.85 -1.56 24.77
C TYR A 347 -12.31 -0.65 23.66
N ARG A 348 -11.55 0.39 24.03
CA ARG A 348 -10.94 1.31 23.06
C ARG A 348 -9.91 0.59 22.21
N ALA A 349 -9.04 -0.22 22.83
CA ALA A 349 -8.02 -0.97 22.13
C ALA A 349 -8.63 -1.89 21.07
N ILE A 350 -9.64 -2.69 21.43
CA ILE A 350 -10.33 -3.58 20.48
C ILE A 350 -11.02 -2.79 19.38
N THR A 351 -11.69 -1.69 19.71
CA THR A 351 -12.36 -0.83 18.73
C THR A 351 -11.37 -0.24 17.71
N GLU A 352 -10.21 0.25 18.16
CA GLU A 352 -9.16 0.73 17.26
C GLU A 352 -8.60 -0.39 16.36
N VAL A 353 -8.36 -1.58 16.91
CA VAL A 353 -7.94 -2.76 16.12
C VAL A 353 -8.97 -3.07 15.02
N PHE A 354 -10.26 -3.08 15.38
CA PHE A 354 -11.34 -3.30 14.41
C PHE A 354 -11.42 -2.18 13.38
N HIS A 355 -11.31 -0.92 13.77
CA HIS A 355 -11.32 0.21 12.83
C HIS A 355 -10.19 0.08 11.82
N LYS A 356 -8.94 -0.11 12.28
CA LYS A 356 -7.76 -0.26 11.42
C LYS A 356 -7.88 -1.46 10.47
N LEU A 357 -8.36 -2.61 10.96
CA LEU A 357 -8.59 -3.78 10.12
C LEU A 357 -9.73 -3.58 9.12
N LEU A 358 -10.93 -3.23 9.60
CA LEU A 358 -12.15 -3.20 8.79
C LEU A 358 -12.14 -2.08 7.77
N PHE A 359 -11.56 -0.92 8.07
CA PHE A 359 -11.47 0.19 7.11
C PHE A 359 -10.60 -0.17 5.91
N PHE A 360 -9.65 -1.09 6.06
CA PHE A 360 -8.80 -1.56 4.97
C PHE A 360 -9.35 -2.78 4.23
N VAL A 361 -10.37 -3.47 4.75
CA VAL A 361 -11.05 -4.59 4.05
C VAL A 361 -11.54 -4.17 2.64
N PRO A 362 -12.22 -3.02 2.44
CA PRO A 362 -12.63 -2.58 1.11
C PRO A 362 -11.45 -2.34 0.15
N VAL A 363 -10.31 -1.82 0.63
CA VAL A 363 -9.08 -1.64 -0.20
C VAL A 363 -8.67 -2.98 -0.83
N GLY A 364 -8.63 -4.02 0.00
CA GLY A 364 -8.39 -5.39 -0.41
C GLY A 364 -9.40 -5.93 -1.41
N GLY A 365 -10.69 -5.70 -1.14
CA GLY A 365 -11.79 -6.13 -1.98
C GLY A 365 -11.77 -5.49 -3.36
N PHE A 366 -11.63 -4.17 -3.43
CA PHE A 366 -11.50 -3.44 -4.71
C PHE A 366 -10.24 -3.85 -5.47
N CYS A 367 -9.12 -4.04 -4.77
CA CYS A 367 -7.88 -4.59 -5.35
C CYS A 367 -8.15 -5.96 -5.99
N ARG A 368 -8.88 -6.85 -5.31
CA ARG A 368 -9.27 -8.16 -5.84
C ARG A 368 -10.17 -8.05 -7.07
N VAL A 369 -11.21 -7.23 -7.04
CA VAL A 369 -12.13 -6.99 -8.16
C VAL A 369 -11.37 -6.47 -9.38
N MET A 370 -10.45 -5.52 -9.18
CA MET A 370 -9.59 -4.96 -10.23
C MET A 370 -8.76 -6.03 -10.95
N PHE A 371 -8.23 -7.03 -10.23
CA PHE A 371 -7.35 -8.05 -10.81
C PHE A 371 -8.09 -9.30 -11.33
N VAL A 372 -9.20 -9.70 -10.74
CA VAL A 372 -10.03 -10.82 -11.22
C VAL A 372 -10.55 -10.54 -12.63
N ALA A 373 -10.92 -9.30 -12.89
CA ALA A 373 -11.51 -8.88 -14.14
C ALA A 373 -10.52 -8.77 -15.33
N LEU A 374 -9.22 -8.98 -15.10
CA LEU A 374 -8.18 -9.03 -16.13
C LEU A 374 -7.82 -10.45 -16.59
N ALA A 375 -8.52 -11.50 -16.09
CA ALA A 375 -8.25 -12.94 -16.34
C ALA A 375 -6.79 -13.39 -16.08
N LYS A 376 -5.96 -12.53 -15.47
CA LYS A 376 -4.58 -12.82 -15.09
C LYS A 376 -4.58 -13.04 -13.59
N ARG A 377 -4.12 -14.19 -13.11
CA ARG A 377 -3.78 -14.34 -11.68
C ARG A 377 -2.66 -13.33 -11.38
N PRO A 378 -2.92 -12.24 -10.64
CA PRO A 378 -1.81 -11.39 -10.22
C PRO A 378 -0.87 -12.26 -9.38
N ARG A 379 0.45 -12.06 -9.52
CA ARG A 379 1.36 -12.65 -8.55
C ARG A 379 0.95 -12.08 -7.19
N ARG A 380 0.75 -12.93 -6.18
CA ARG A 380 0.18 -12.57 -4.87
C ARG A 380 0.87 -11.35 -4.23
N TRP A 381 2.17 -11.16 -4.49
CA TRP A 381 2.93 -10.01 -4.04
C TRP A 381 2.49 -8.67 -4.65
N VAL A 382 1.97 -8.61 -5.88
CA VAL A 382 1.51 -7.36 -6.51
C VAL A 382 0.27 -6.82 -5.79
N SER A 383 -0.64 -7.70 -5.42
CA SER A 383 -1.85 -7.33 -4.67
C SER A 383 -1.54 -6.96 -3.23
N GLY A 384 -0.64 -7.71 -2.58
CA GLY A 384 -0.14 -7.35 -1.25
C GLY A 384 0.57 -6.01 -1.24
N LEU A 385 1.35 -5.72 -2.28
CA LEU A 385 2.04 -4.44 -2.42
C LEU A 385 1.08 -3.27 -2.65
N ALA A 386 0.03 -3.45 -3.47
CA ALA A 386 -0.98 -2.41 -3.65
C ALA A 386 -1.64 -2.03 -2.31
N ILE A 387 -2.07 -3.04 -1.54
CA ILE A 387 -2.64 -2.82 -0.20
C ILE A 387 -1.63 -2.09 0.71
N ALA A 388 -0.38 -2.54 0.73
CA ALA A 388 0.67 -1.94 1.56
C ALA A 388 0.95 -0.48 1.19
N VAL A 389 0.86 -0.10 -0.09
CA VAL A 389 1.05 1.30 -0.51
C VAL A 389 -0.01 2.22 0.10
N VAL A 390 -1.28 1.80 0.16
CA VAL A 390 -2.34 2.63 0.76
C VAL A 390 -2.09 2.79 2.26
N ALA A 391 -1.77 1.69 2.95
CA ALA A 391 -1.47 1.72 4.38
C ALA A 391 -0.25 2.61 4.69
N LEU A 392 0.84 2.46 3.91
CA LEU A 392 2.04 3.29 4.03
C LEU A 392 1.75 4.77 3.79
N VAL A 393 0.92 5.13 2.80
CA VAL A 393 0.54 6.53 2.56
C VAL A 393 -0.23 7.09 3.74
N VAL A 394 -1.23 6.35 4.25
CA VAL A 394 -2.04 6.78 5.40
C VAL A 394 -1.15 6.99 6.62
N GLU A 395 -0.35 6.00 7.00
CA GLU A 395 0.54 6.05 8.17
C GLU A 395 1.62 7.12 8.05
N SER A 396 2.27 7.23 6.87
CA SER A 396 3.28 8.28 6.64
C SER A 396 2.68 9.68 6.75
N GLY A 397 1.43 9.88 6.32
CA GLY A 397 0.74 11.16 6.52
C GLY A 397 0.46 11.46 7.99
N GLN A 398 0.06 10.45 8.77
CA GLN A 398 -0.22 10.60 10.20
C GLN A 398 1.01 11.01 11.02
N MET A 399 2.23 10.66 10.59
CA MET A 399 3.48 11.09 11.24
C MET A 399 3.60 12.61 11.38
N PHE A 400 2.95 13.37 10.49
CA PHE A 400 3.01 14.83 10.45
C PHE A 400 1.83 15.51 11.15
N ILE A 401 0.91 14.75 11.75
CA ILE A 401 -0.29 15.30 12.41
C ILE A 401 -0.12 15.18 13.94
N PRO A 402 -0.10 16.30 14.68
CA PRO A 402 -0.02 16.28 16.13
C PRO A 402 -1.18 15.48 16.76
N GLY A 403 -0.85 14.62 17.72
CA GLY A 403 -1.85 13.79 18.42
C GLY A 403 -2.26 12.51 17.69
N LYS A 404 -1.79 12.28 16.46
CA LYS A 404 -1.84 10.96 15.81
C LYS A 404 -0.55 10.21 16.07
N ASN A 405 -0.67 8.93 16.44
CA ASN A 405 0.46 8.03 16.57
C ASN A 405 0.51 7.18 15.31
N SER A 406 1.62 7.25 14.57
CA SER A 406 1.91 6.28 13.53
C SER A 406 2.86 5.23 14.11
N ASP A 407 2.41 3.98 14.13
CA ASP A 407 3.21 2.86 14.60
C ASP A 407 3.14 1.65 13.65
N MET A 408 4.12 0.76 13.77
CA MET A 408 4.19 -0.45 12.94
C MET A 408 2.99 -1.38 13.17
N THR A 409 2.38 -1.37 14.36
CA THR A 409 1.20 -2.20 14.67
C THR A 409 0.04 -1.81 13.78
N ASP A 410 -0.24 -0.51 13.67
CA ASP A 410 -1.32 0.03 12.88
C ASP A 410 -1.10 -0.30 11.40
N LEU A 411 0.12 -0.10 10.88
CA LEU A 411 0.47 -0.50 9.51
C LEU A 411 0.20 -2.00 9.25
N LEU A 412 0.57 -2.87 10.20
CA LEU A 412 0.35 -4.31 10.07
C LEU A 412 -1.13 -4.68 10.12
N LEU A 413 -1.92 -4.02 10.98
CA LEU A 413 -3.37 -4.19 11.06
C LEU A 413 -4.04 -3.75 9.76
N GLU A 414 -3.68 -2.59 9.23
CA GLU A 414 -4.20 -2.07 7.96
C GLU A 414 -3.89 -3.01 6.78
N ILE A 415 -2.64 -3.49 6.69
CA ILE A 415 -2.26 -4.50 5.68
C ILE A 415 -3.04 -5.80 5.88
N GLY A 416 -3.18 -6.26 7.13
CA GLY A 416 -3.97 -7.44 7.49
C GLY A 416 -5.42 -7.33 7.04
N GLY A 417 -6.04 -6.17 7.27
CA GLY A 417 -7.39 -5.82 6.85
C GLY A 417 -7.55 -5.90 5.33
N GLY A 418 -6.64 -5.28 4.58
CA GLY A 418 -6.63 -5.36 3.12
C GLY A 418 -6.40 -6.78 2.60
N LEU A 419 -5.53 -7.58 3.23
CA LEU A 419 -5.34 -8.97 2.84
C LEU A 419 -6.61 -9.80 3.10
N LEU A 420 -7.28 -9.59 4.23
CA LEU A 420 -8.55 -10.23 4.56
C LEU A 420 -9.62 -9.90 3.51
N GLY A 421 -9.79 -8.62 3.18
CA GLY A 421 -10.72 -8.18 2.14
C GLY A 421 -10.41 -8.75 0.76
N PHE A 422 -9.13 -8.85 0.40
CA PHE A 422 -8.70 -9.47 -0.85
C PHE A 422 -9.05 -10.97 -0.93
N LEU A 423 -8.85 -11.70 0.18
CA LEU A 423 -9.15 -13.13 0.27
C LEU A 423 -10.66 -13.40 0.24
N VAL A 424 -11.44 -12.69 1.07
CA VAL A 424 -12.89 -12.85 1.17
C VAL A 424 -13.56 -12.50 -0.15
N THR A 425 -13.25 -11.34 -0.73
CA THR A 425 -13.78 -10.94 -2.05
C THR A 425 -13.36 -11.93 -3.13
N GLY A 426 -12.18 -12.55 -3.00
CA GLY A 426 -11.73 -13.56 -3.94
C GLY A 426 -12.53 -14.85 -3.90
N ARG A 427 -13.01 -15.25 -2.72
CA ARG A 427 -13.90 -16.40 -2.53
C ARG A 427 -15.31 -16.09 -3.03
N VAL A 428 -15.83 -14.92 -2.66
CA VAL A 428 -17.10 -14.34 -3.11
C VAL A 428 -17.18 -14.35 -4.64
N LEU A 429 -16.19 -13.76 -5.32
CA LEU A 429 -16.15 -13.71 -6.79
C LEU A 429 -15.99 -15.10 -7.43
N ALA A 430 -15.15 -15.98 -6.87
CA ALA A 430 -14.95 -17.32 -7.43
C ALA A 430 -16.25 -18.12 -7.44
N GLU A 431 -17.01 -18.05 -6.35
CA GLU A 431 -18.31 -18.72 -6.22
C GLU A 431 -19.34 -18.12 -7.19
N PHE A 432 -19.34 -16.80 -7.39
CA PHE A 432 -20.17 -16.17 -8.42
C PHE A 432 -19.85 -16.62 -9.85
N TYR A 433 -18.57 -16.82 -10.18
CA TYR A 433 -18.18 -17.32 -11.50
C TYR A 433 -18.58 -18.80 -11.70
N GLU A 434 -18.51 -19.63 -10.66
CA GLU A 434 -18.94 -21.04 -10.71
C GLU A 434 -20.46 -21.17 -10.86
N ASP A 435 -21.25 -20.39 -10.12
CA ASP A 435 -22.72 -20.34 -10.26
C ASP A 435 -23.16 -19.81 -11.62
N SER A 436 -22.42 -18.87 -12.21
CA SER A 436 -22.72 -18.35 -13.55
C SER A 436 -22.42 -19.38 -14.65
N ARG A 437 -21.36 -20.20 -14.47
CA ARG A 437 -20.99 -21.26 -15.42
C ARG A 437 -21.96 -22.43 -15.40
N SER A 438 -22.42 -22.85 -14.23
CA SER A 438 -23.38 -23.96 -14.10
C SER A 438 -24.74 -23.65 -14.75
N VAL A 439 -25.12 -22.37 -14.79
CA VAL A 439 -26.36 -21.90 -15.42
C VAL A 439 -26.24 -21.69 -16.93
N LEU A 440 -25.05 -21.34 -17.44
CA LEU A 440 -24.83 -21.01 -18.85
C LEU A 440 -24.31 -22.18 -19.72
N GLY A 441 -23.97 -23.32 -19.11
CA GLY A 441 -23.38 -24.47 -19.80
C GLY A 441 -21.93 -24.21 -20.22
N ASP A 442 -21.16 -25.29 -20.43
CA ASP A 442 -19.78 -25.16 -20.92
C ASP A 442 -19.77 -24.51 -22.31
N PRO A 443 -18.96 -23.46 -22.57
CA PRO A 443 -18.70 -23.04 -23.92
C PRO A 443 -18.00 -24.20 -24.67
N PRO A 444 -18.32 -24.45 -25.95
CA PRO A 444 -17.67 -25.50 -26.70
C PRO A 444 -16.15 -25.29 -26.66
N SER A 445 -15.44 -26.36 -26.30
CA SER A 445 -13.99 -26.48 -26.29
C SER A 445 -13.44 -26.32 -27.71
N VAL A 446 -13.39 -25.09 -28.21
CA VAL A 446 -12.61 -24.75 -29.39
C VAL A 446 -11.33 -24.11 -28.89
N LEU A 447 -10.21 -24.71 -29.27
CA LEU A 447 -8.79 -24.36 -29.01
C LEU A 447 -8.06 -25.31 -28.04
N ALA A 448 -8.15 -26.61 -28.34
CA ALA A 448 -6.98 -27.47 -28.28
C ALA A 448 -6.15 -27.25 -29.55
N GLU A 449 -4.85 -26.99 -29.35
CA GLU A 449 -3.71 -27.13 -30.25
C GLU A 449 -3.71 -26.46 -31.65
N SER A 450 -2.70 -25.62 -31.86
CA SER A 450 -1.91 -25.70 -33.09
C SER A 450 -0.42 -25.55 -32.73
N PRO A 451 0.38 -26.62 -32.82
CA PRO A 451 1.83 -26.53 -32.88
C PRO A 451 2.24 -26.09 -34.29
N ASN A 452 3.23 -25.20 -34.38
CA ASN A 452 3.92 -24.80 -35.60
C ASN A 452 3.08 -24.16 -36.72
N ALA A 453 3.08 -22.83 -36.75
CA ALA A 453 3.10 -22.08 -38.00
C ALA A 453 4.32 -21.15 -37.99
N ALA A 454 5.44 -21.66 -38.49
CA ALA A 454 6.56 -20.83 -38.88
C ALA A 454 6.12 -19.91 -40.03
N ALA A 455 6.22 -18.60 -39.81
CA ALA A 455 6.19 -17.61 -40.89
C ALA A 455 7.47 -16.77 -40.79
N LYS A 456 8.50 -17.20 -41.54
CA LYS A 456 9.57 -16.32 -42.01
C LYS A 456 8.91 -15.13 -42.72
N GLY A 457 9.24 -13.90 -42.29
CA GLY A 457 8.64 -12.70 -42.86
C GLY A 457 9.41 -11.43 -42.51
N ARG A 458 10.52 -11.22 -43.24
CA ARG A 458 11.22 -9.95 -43.49
C ARG A 458 11.73 -9.18 -42.26
N SER A 459 13.02 -9.39 -41.98
CA SER A 459 13.91 -8.33 -41.50
C SER A 459 13.94 -7.23 -42.56
N THR A 460 13.12 -6.19 -42.39
CA THR A 460 13.35 -4.91 -43.07
C THR A 460 14.13 -4.02 -42.12
N ASN A 461 15.29 -3.57 -42.58
CA ASN A 461 16.12 -2.58 -41.92
C ASN A 461 15.26 -1.40 -41.45
N GLY A 462 14.93 -1.33 -40.16
CA GLY A 462 14.53 -0.09 -39.52
C GLY A 462 15.71 0.85 -39.67
N GLY A 463 15.64 1.75 -40.66
CA GLY A 463 16.77 2.51 -41.13
C GLY A 463 17.49 3.19 -39.98
N TRP A 464 18.81 3.09 -39.93
CA TRP A 464 19.67 3.81 -38.99
C TRP A 464 19.64 5.33 -39.21
N TRP A 465 19.02 5.80 -40.31
CA TRP A 465 18.99 7.20 -40.70
C TRP A 465 18.32 8.16 -39.69
N PRO A 466 17.23 7.83 -38.96
CA PRO A 466 16.66 8.75 -37.96
C PRO A 466 17.57 8.90 -36.74
N MET A 467 18.36 7.87 -36.44
CA MET A 467 19.40 7.93 -35.41
C MET A 467 20.52 8.86 -35.85
N LEU A 468 21.04 8.70 -37.08
CA LEU A 468 22.07 9.61 -37.59
C LEU A 468 21.56 11.04 -37.73
N LEU A 469 20.31 11.24 -38.19
CA LEU A 469 19.71 12.56 -38.28
C LEU A 469 19.56 13.18 -36.90
N GLY A 470 19.00 12.45 -35.93
CA GLY A 470 18.83 12.93 -34.56
C GLY A 470 20.17 13.30 -33.90
N VAL A 471 21.19 12.43 -34.05
CA VAL A 471 22.55 12.69 -33.56
C VAL A 471 23.15 13.91 -34.23
N SER A 472 23.06 14.03 -35.56
CA SER A 472 23.61 15.16 -36.31
C SER A 472 22.95 16.48 -35.95
N VAL A 473 21.61 16.50 -35.83
CA VAL A 473 20.84 17.69 -35.43
C VAL A 473 21.18 18.09 -33.99
N THR A 474 21.27 17.11 -33.08
CA THR A 474 21.63 17.36 -31.67
C THR A 474 23.05 17.89 -31.55
N TRP A 475 23.99 17.29 -32.27
CA TRP A 475 25.39 17.71 -32.26
C TRP A 475 25.57 19.11 -32.84
N ALA A 476 24.92 19.42 -33.96
CA ALA A 476 24.91 20.76 -34.54
C ALA A 476 24.30 21.79 -33.57
N ALA A 477 23.17 21.45 -32.93
CA ALA A 477 22.52 22.32 -31.96
C ALA A 477 23.40 22.58 -30.74
N LEU A 478 24.05 21.56 -30.17
CA LEU A 478 24.94 21.72 -29.02
C LEU A 478 26.23 22.47 -29.38
N THR A 479 26.74 22.30 -30.60
CA THR A 479 27.87 23.09 -31.12
C THR A 479 27.49 24.55 -31.30
N TRP A 480 26.24 24.85 -31.68
CA TRP A 480 25.74 26.22 -31.71
C TRP A 480 25.55 26.79 -30.31
N VAL A 481 24.99 26.01 -29.37
CA VAL A 481 24.81 26.41 -27.97
C VAL A 481 26.15 26.73 -27.29
N SER A 482 27.21 25.98 -27.59
CA SER A 482 28.54 26.24 -27.00
C SER A 482 29.15 27.58 -27.43
N GLN A 483 28.74 28.10 -28.60
CA GLN A 483 29.24 29.34 -29.16
C GLN A 483 28.27 30.52 -28.99
N TYR A 484 27.00 30.25 -28.66
CA TYR A 484 25.97 31.28 -28.56
C TYR A 484 26.21 32.19 -27.33
N PRO A 485 26.39 33.52 -27.51
CA PRO A 485 26.72 34.42 -26.41
C PRO A 485 25.64 34.52 -25.32
N GLY A 486 24.38 34.23 -25.67
CA GLY A 486 23.25 34.21 -24.74
C GLY A 486 23.10 32.91 -23.94
N THR A 487 23.93 31.89 -24.19
CA THR A 487 23.92 30.63 -23.43
C THR A 487 24.30 30.91 -21.97
N PRO A 488 23.55 30.37 -20.99
CA PRO A 488 23.89 30.54 -19.58
C PRO A 488 25.31 30.08 -19.26
N TYR A 489 26.02 30.81 -18.40
CA TYR A 489 27.44 30.53 -18.13
C TYR A 489 27.65 29.10 -17.58
N ASN A 490 26.77 28.64 -16.69
CA ASN A 490 26.77 27.27 -16.14
C ASN A 490 26.69 26.16 -17.21
N VAL A 491 26.06 26.45 -18.36
CA VAL A 491 25.95 25.51 -19.50
C VAL A 491 27.14 25.65 -20.43
N ARG A 492 27.71 26.85 -20.56
CA ARG A 492 28.89 27.11 -21.39
C ARG A 492 30.13 26.41 -20.84
N GLU A 493 30.25 26.34 -19.52
CA GLU A 493 31.32 25.64 -18.80
C GLU A 493 31.36 24.13 -19.05
N TRP A 494 30.29 23.52 -19.57
CA TRP A 494 30.29 22.11 -19.95
C TRP A 494 31.14 21.80 -21.19
N PHE A 495 31.47 22.82 -21.99
CA PHE A 495 32.21 22.66 -23.24
C PHE A 495 33.69 23.00 -23.03
N SER A 496 34.57 22.18 -23.60
CA SER A 496 35.99 22.51 -23.67
C SER A 496 36.21 23.76 -24.52
N ALA A 497 37.03 24.68 -24.02
CA ALA A 497 37.46 25.86 -24.77
C ALA A 497 38.29 25.48 -26.01
N ASP A 498 39.09 24.42 -25.92
CA ASP A 498 40.01 23.99 -26.99
C ASP A 498 39.28 23.15 -28.06
N PHE A 499 38.32 22.32 -27.66
CA PHE A 499 37.63 21.39 -28.57
C PHE A 499 36.09 21.39 -28.39
N PRO A 500 35.41 22.53 -28.64
CA PRO A 500 33.98 22.69 -28.35
C PRO A 500 33.08 21.73 -29.14
N ALA A 501 33.44 21.42 -30.39
CA ALA A 501 32.69 20.46 -31.22
C ALA A 501 32.82 19.02 -30.71
N LEU A 502 33.99 18.64 -30.16
CA LEU A 502 34.22 17.31 -29.60
C LEU A 502 33.46 17.15 -28.27
N SER A 503 33.48 18.17 -27.40
CA SER A 503 32.65 18.21 -26.19
C SER A 503 31.16 18.14 -26.52
N ALA A 504 30.70 18.89 -27.54
CA ALA A 504 29.33 18.82 -28.02
C ALA A 504 28.94 17.42 -28.53
N PHE A 505 29.86 16.69 -29.16
CA PHE A 505 29.63 15.32 -29.58
C PHE A 505 29.50 14.38 -28.37
N GLY A 506 30.40 14.49 -27.38
CA GLY A 506 30.30 13.74 -26.13
C GLY A 506 28.98 13.96 -25.40
N LEU A 507 28.55 15.23 -25.28
CA LEU A 507 27.25 15.60 -24.72
C LEU A 507 26.08 15.06 -25.55
N THR A 508 26.19 15.01 -26.88
CA THR A 508 25.17 14.38 -27.74
C THR A 508 24.99 12.91 -27.38
N VAL A 509 26.08 12.15 -27.23
CA VAL A 509 26.03 10.75 -26.82
C VAL A 509 25.41 10.60 -25.43
N LEU A 510 25.80 11.46 -24.49
CA LEU A 510 25.22 11.49 -23.14
C LEU A 510 23.70 11.76 -23.18
N PHE A 511 23.23 12.74 -23.94
CA PHE A 511 21.79 13.03 -24.04
C PHE A 511 21.00 11.89 -24.68
N PHE A 512 21.56 11.23 -25.70
CA PHE A 512 20.95 10.04 -26.30
C PHE A 512 20.85 8.90 -25.28
N TRP A 513 21.84 8.75 -24.41
CA TRP A 513 21.77 7.81 -23.30
C TRP A 513 20.70 8.20 -22.27
N CYS A 514 20.72 9.45 -21.79
CA CYS A 514 19.83 9.98 -20.75
C CYS A 514 18.34 9.92 -21.14
N PHE A 515 18.01 10.34 -22.37
CA PHE A 515 16.63 10.41 -22.83
C PHE A 515 16.20 9.17 -23.63
N GLY A 516 17.07 8.67 -24.51
CA GLY A 516 16.76 7.56 -25.43
C GLY A 516 16.89 6.19 -24.76
N GLY A 517 17.94 5.97 -23.95
CA GLY A 517 18.24 4.69 -23.30
C GLY A 517 17.06 4.11 -22.52
N PRO A 518 16.49 4.83 -21.54
CA PRO A 518 15.32 4.39 -20.77
C PRO A 518 14.14 3.97 -21.65
N LEU A 519 13.83 4.73 -22.71
CA LEU A 519 12.73 4.41 -23.64
C LEU A 519 13.05 3.15 -24.46
N ALA A 520 14.29 3.00 -24.94
CA ALA A 520 14.73 1.83 -25.69
C ALA A 520 14.58 0.54 -24.87
N PHE A 521 14.92 0.55 -23.58
CA PHE A 521 14.71 -0.59 -22.69
C PHE A 521 13.23 -0.96 -22.58
N LEU A 522 12.34 0.02 -22.45
CA LEU A 522 10.89 -0.20 -22.38
C LEU A 522 10.30 -0.70 -23.70
N LEU A 523 10.69 -0.12 -24.83
CA LEU A 523 10.26 -0.55 -26.16
C LEU A 523 10.74 -1.97 -26.47
N ASN A 524 11.97 -2.33 -26.09
CA ASN A 524 12.50 -3.67 -26.22
C ASN A 524 11.73 -4.67 -25.33
N ALA A 525 11.43 -4.32 -24.08
CA ALA A 525 10.63 -5.15 -23.19
C ALA A 525 9.22 -5.38 -23.73
N LEU A 526 8.55 -4.31 -24.20
CA LEU A 526 7.24 -4.38 -24.83
C LEU A 526 7.26 -5.26 -26.09
N GLY A 527 8.28 -5.08 -26.94
CA GLY A 527 8.50 -5.87 -28.15
C GLY A 527 8.82 -7.35 -27.90
N ARG A 528 9.24 -7.73 -26.70
CA ARG A 528 9.43 -9.14 -26.29
C ARG A 528 8.21 -9.74 -25.59
N GLY A 529 7.12 -8.99 -25.45
CA GLY A 529 5.95 -9.40 -24.66
C GLY A 529 6.24 -9.48 -23.15
N ALA A 530 7.39 -9.00 -22.68
CA ALA A 530 7.72 -8.91 -21.27
C ALA A 530 6.88 -7.80 -20.61
N GLY A 531 6.59 -7.96 -19.32
CA GLY A 531 5.84 -6.93 -18.59
C GLY A 531 6.64 -5.63 -18.50
N MET A 532 5.97 -4.50 -18.75
CA MET A 532 6.53 -3.13 -18.56
C MET A 532 6.63 -2.77 -17.07
N GLY A 533 7.27 -3.61 -16.27
CA GLY A 533 7.57 -3.30 -14.88
C GLY A 533 8.85 -2.48 -14.80
N PHE A 534 8.91 -1.55 -13.84
CA PHE A 534 10.14 -0.88 -13.49
C PHE A 534 11.20 -1.92 -13.08
N CYS A 535 12.40 -1.82 -13.66
CA CYS A 535 13.47 -2.79 -13.47
C CYS A 535 14.68 -2.09 -12.83
N PRO A 536 15.07 -2.42 -11.59
CA PRO A 536 16.22 -1.80 -10.93
C PRO A 536 17.53 -1.99 -11.69
N LYS A 537 17.66 -3.08 -12.47
CA LYS A 537 18.81 -3.26 -13.38
C LYS A 537 18.89 -2.15 -14.42
N VAL A 538 17.75 -1.68 -14.93
CA VAL A 538 17.71 -0.59 -15.92
C VAL A 538 18.09 0.73 -15.26
N LEU A 539 17.63 0.99 -14.03
CA LEU A 539 18.02 2.17 -13.26
C LEU A 539 19.54 2.19 -13.00
N ALA A 540 20.10 1.05 -12.56
CA ALA A 540 21.53 0.92 -12.31
C ALA A 540 22.36 1.08 -13.60
N LEU A 541 21.96 0.42 -14.70
CA LEU A 541 22.63 0.58 -15.99
C LEU A 541 22.57 2.03 -16.46
N HIS A 542 21.40 2.65 -16.40
CA HIS A 542 21.21 4.04 -16.81
C HIS A 542 22.12 4.99 -16.01
N GLY A 543 22.16 4.83 -14.67
CA GLY A 543 23.03 5.63 -13.80
C GLY A 543 24.52 5.40 -14.03
N LEU A 544 24.97 4.15 -14.10
CA LEU A 544 26.40 3.83 -14.30
C LEU A 544 26.89 4.25 -15.69
N GLY A 545 26.07 4.05 -16.73
CA GLY A 545 26.38 4.53 -18.07
C GLY A 545 26.48 6.05 -18.14
N ALA A 546 25.57 6.76 -17.46
CA ALA A 546 25.61 8.21 -17.38
C ALA A 546 26.85 8.70 -16.62
N TRP A 547 27.21 8.06 -15.50
CA TRP A 547 28.42 8.38 -14.74
C TRP A 547 29.69 8.28 -15.60
N LEU A 548 29.86 7.16 -16.31
CA LEU A 548 31.02 6.96 -17.19
C LEU A 548 31.09 8.02 -18.28
N MET A 549 29.96 8.33 -18.93
CA MET A 549 29.91 9.35 -19.98
C MET A 549 30.16 10.75 -19.43
N VAL A 550 29.59 11.09 -18.28
CA VAL A 550 29.80 12.37 -17.59
C VAL A 550 31.27 12.54 -17.23
N ARG A 551 31.94 11.54 -16.66
CA ARG A 551 33.37 11.63 -16.34
C ARG A 551 34.28 11.77 -17.56
N LEU A 552 33.85 11.24 -18.71
CA LEU A 552 34.60 11.34 -19.96
C LEU A 552 34.34 12.66 -20.72
N CYS A 553 33.15 13.25 -20.58
CA CYS A 553 32.71 14.38 -21.41
C CYS A 553 32.71 15.73 -20.70
N LEU A 554 32.55 15.75 -19.37
CA LEU A 554 32.43 17.00 -18.60
C LEU A 554 33.72 17.30 -17.80
N PRO A 555 34.09 18.59 -17.66
CA PRO A 555 35.17 19.00 -16.76
C PRO A 555 34.89 18.59 -15.31
N LEU A 556 35.96 18.30 -14.57
CA LEU A 556 35.85 17.90 -13.16
C LEU A 556 35.32 19.05 -12.28
N GLU A 557 35.65 20.29 -12.62
CA GLU A 557 35.14 21.49 -11.94
C GLU A 557 33.62 21.56 -11.99
N SER A 558 33.01 21.41 -13.17
CA SER A 558 31.55 21.38 -13.32
C SER A 558 30.88 20.22 -12.55
N LEU A 559 31.58 19.11 -12.34
CA LEU A 559 31.10 18.02 -11.49
C LEU A 559 31.13 18.43 -10.01
N HIS A 560 32.22 19.03 -9.55
CA HIS A 560 32.34 19.51 -8.17
C HIS A 560 31.32 20.61 -7.86
N ASP A 561 30.97 21.46 -8.82
CA ASP A 561 29.96 22.49 -8.64
C ASP A 561 28.57 21.91 -8.37
N ILE A 562 28.27 20.74 -8.94
CA ILE A 562 26.96 20.08 -8.83
C ILE A 562 26.93 19.12 -7.63
N VAL A 563 27.90 18.21 -7.49
CA VAL A 563 27.86 17.16 -6.45
C VAL A 563 28.79 17.42 -5.25
N GLY A 564 29.61 18.47 -5.31
CA GLY A 564 30.62 18.80 -4.31
C GLY A 564 31.94 18.08 -4.55
N SER A 565 33.04 18.69 -4.10
CA SER A 565 34.34 18.01 -4.02
C SER A 565 34.29 16.90 -2.96
N PRO A 566 35.03 15.79 -3.12
CA PRO A 566 35.06 14.70 -2.14
C PRO A 566 35.52 15.17 -0.76
N ILE A 567 34.79 14.77 0.30
CA ILE A 567 35.08 15.13 1.70
C ILE A 567 35.20 13.91 2.62
N LEU A 568 34.85 12.72 2.15
CA LEU A 568 34.86 11.50 2.96
C LEU A 568 36.22 10.81 2.89
N PRO A 569 36.64 10.07 3.94
CA PRO A 569 37.88 9.30 3.95
C PRO A 569 37.77 7.99 3.14
N VAL A 570 37.17 8.05 1.95
CA VAL A 570 37.03 6.93 1.01
C VAL A 570 37.64 7.31 -0.33
N ASN A 571 37.66 6.39 -1.30
CA ASN A 571 38.14 6.71 -2.63
C ASN A 571 37.34 7.87 -3.25
N ALA A 572 38.04 8.92 -3.69
CA ALA A 572 37.46 10.15 -4.21
C ALA A 572 36.51 9.92 -5.41
N GLU A 573 36.90 9.06 -6.35
CA GLU A 573 36.07 8.73 -7.52
C GLU A 573 34.81 7.93 -7.11
N LEU A 574 34.93 7.08 -6.08
CA LEU A 574 33.77 6.35 -5.54
C LEU A 574 32.77 7.30 -4.86
N GLU A 575 33.25 8.28 -4.08
CA GLU A 575 32.39 9.29 -3.47
C GLU A 575 31.64 10.11 -4.53
N LEU A 576 32.35 10.62 -5.53
CA LEU A 576 31.75 11.37 -6.64
C LEU A 576 30.70 10.54 -7.39
N ALA A 577 31.01 9.27 -7.67
CA ALA A 577 30.08 8.36 -8.33
C ALA A 577 28.80 8.17 -7.51
N VAL A 578 28.91 7.95 -6.19
CA VAL A 578 27.73 7.76 -5.31
C VAL A 578 26.88 9.02 -5.25
N ARG A 579 27.49 10.19 -5.09
CA ARG A 579 26.78 11.47 -5.05
C ARG A 579 26.06 11.76 -6.37
N PHE A 580 26.75 11.55 -7.49
CA PHE A 580 26.16 11.65 -8.82
C PHE A 580 25.01 10.67 -9.01
N LEU A 581 25.16 9.41 -8.61
CA LEU A 581 24.11 8.39 -8.73
C LEU A 581 22.89 8.73 -7.85
N GLY A 582 23.08 9.36 -6.70
CA GLY A 582 21.99 9.89 -5.87
C GLY A 582 21.17 10.96 -6.61
N LEU A 583 21.85 11.95 -7.20
CA LEU A 583 21.21 13.03 -7.98
C LEU A 583 20.58 12.51 -9.27
N PHE A 584 21.35 11.80 -10.09
CA PHE A 584 20.91 11.26 -11.38
C PHE A 584 19.85 10.18 -11.20
N GLY A 585 19.85 9.46 -10.08
CA GLY A 585 18.81 8.49 -9.72
C GLY A 585 17.41 9.12 -9.70
N VAL A 586 17.29 10.33 -9.15
CA VAL A 586 16.05 11.12 -9.12
C VAL A 586 15.61 11.49 -10.55
N PHE A 587 16.53 11.97 -11.39
CA PHE A 587 16.22 12.23 -12.81
C PHE A 587 15.76 10.95 -13.53
N SER A 588 16.48 9.85 -13.34
CA SER A 588 16.24 8.57 -14.01
C SER A 588 14.87 7.95 -13.66
N ILE A 589 14.44 8.01 -12.39
CA ILE A 589 13.11 7.51 -11.99
C ILE A 589 11.98 8.36 -12.60
N LEU A 590 12.14 9.69 -12.66
CA LEU A 590 11.18 10.60 -13.29
C LEU A 590 11.11 10.38 -14.80
N GLN A 591 12.26 10.24 -15.46
CA GLN A 591 12.35 9.93 -16.88
C GLN A 591 11.66 8.61 -17.23
N GLN A 592 11.92 7.56 -16.45
CA GLN A 592 11.24 6.28 -16.59
C GLN A 592 9.72 6.42 -16.44
N GLY A 593 9.26 7.16 -15.42
CA GLY A 593 7.83 7.43 -15.19
C GLY A 593 7.15 8.10 -16.38
N GLY A 594 7.78 9.14 -16.95
CA GLY A 594 7.27 9.84 -18.14
C GLY A 594 7.17 8.94 -19.37
N ASN A 595 8.22 8.15 -19.65
CA ASN A 595 8.25 7.19 -20.76
C ASN A 595 7.16 6.13 -20.62
N HIS A 596 6.99 5.63 -19.41
CA HIS A 596 5.97 4.66 -19.04
C HIS A 596 4.55 5.20 -19.29
N LEU A 597 4.27 6.44 -18.88
CA LEU A 597 2.98 7.10 -19.11
C LEU A 597 2.72 7.30 -20.62
N ALA A 598 3.74 7.68 -21.39
CA ALA A 598 3.65 7.86 -22.83
C ALA A 598 3.32 6.56 -23.59
N LEU A 599 3.84 5.42 -23.13
CA LEU A 599 3.65 4.11 -23.78
C LEU A 599 2.37 3.38 -23.35
N LEU A 600 1.63 3.87 -22.35
CA LEU A 600 0.37 3.26 -21.89
C LEU A 600 -0.62 2.84 -23.00
N PRO A 601 -0.84 3.62 -24.07
CA PRO A 601 -1.81 3.25 -25.08
C PRO A 601 -1.32 2.15 -26.03
N LEU A 602 -0.02 1.84 -26.01
CA LEU A 602 0.54 0.65 -26.67
C LEU A 602 0.52 -0.58 -25.75
N ALA A 603 0.35 -0.36 -24.44
CA ALA A 603 0.40 -1.41 -23.44
C ALA A 603 -0.98 -2.01 -23.16
N ARG A 604 -1.05 -3.33 -22.90
CA ARG A 604 -2.28 -3.97 -22.41
C ARG A 604 -2.67 -3.39 -21.05
N SER A 605 -3.97 -3.31 -20.77
CA SER A 605 -4.58 -2.69 -19.57
C SER A 605 -4.08 -3.23 -18.22
N GLY A 606 -3.43 -4.40 -18.17
CA GLY A 606 -2.78 -4.95 -16.98
C GLY A 606 -1.34 -4.46 -16.70
N HIS A 607 -0.70 -3.75 -17.65
CA HIS A 607 0.61 -3.14 -17.45
C HIS A 607 0.52 -1.82 -16.67
N PHE A 608 -0.60 -1.10 -16.79
CA PHE A 608 -0.88 0.14 -16.06
C PHE A 608 -0.79 -0.04 -14.53
N ALA A 609 -1.41 -1.09 -13.98
CA ALA A 609 -1.37 -1.36 -12.54
C ALA A 609 0.04 -1.71 -12.06
N ARG A 610 0.85 -2.42 -12.87
CA ARG A 610 2.25 -2.72 -12.52
C ARG A 610 3.14 -1.49 -12.56
N LEU A 611 2.87 -0.57 -13.47
CA LEU A 611 3.61 0.68 -13.65
C LEU A 611 3.43 1.61 -12.46
N PHE A 612 2.18 1.79 -12.01
CA PHE A 612 1.89 2.62 -10.84
C PHE A 612 2.40 1.97 -9.54
N VAL A 613 2.17 0.66 -9.37
CA VAL A 613 2.57 -0.05 -8.14
C VAL A 613 4.09 -0.23 -8.05
N VAL A 614 4.74 -0.73 -9.10
CA VAL A 614 6.19 -0.99 -9.07
C VAL A 614 6.97 0.32 -9.24
N GLY A 615 6.53 1.23 -10.12
CA GLY A 615 7.15 2.55 -10.27
C GLY A 615 7.01 3.41 -9.01
N GLY A 616 5.85 3.37 -8.35
CA GLY A 616 5.64 4.06 -7.06
C GLY A 616 6.55 3.54 -5.96
N VAL A 617 6.77 2.23 -5.87
CA VAL A 617 7.73 1.64 -4.91
C VAL A 617 9.15 2.13 -5.16
N TRP A 618 9.60 2.12 -6.41
CA TRP A 618 10.96 2.57 -6.71
C TRP A 618 11.12 4.07 -6.51
N ALA A 619 10.08 4.87 -6.78
CA ALA A 619 10.09 6.28 -6.40
C ALA A 619 10.17 6.47 -4.88
N ALA A 620 9.42 5.68 -4.09
CA ALA A 620 9.46 5.69 -2.63
C ALA A 620 10.81 5.24 -2.04
N VAL A 621 11.64 4.52 -2.82
CA VAL A 621 13.01 4.15 -2.42
C VAL A 621 14.02 5.18 -2.90
N VAL A 622 13.98 5.55 -4.17
CA VAL A 622 14.99 6.39 -4.83
C VAL A 622 14.88 7.85 -4.42
N LEU A 623 13.66 8.39 -4.24
CA LEU A 623 13.49 9.81 -3.87
C LEU A 623 14.03 10.11 -2.46
N PRO A 624 13.71 9.31 -1.40
CA PRO A 624 14.31 9.55 -0.08
C PRO A 624 15.82 9.33 -0.06
N LEU A 625 16.34 8.33 -0.78
CA LEU A 625 17.78 8.11 -0.90
C LEU A 625 18.47 9.26 -1.63
N GLY A 626 17.88 9.75 -2.72
CA GLY A 626 18.37 10.92 -3.45
C GLY A 626 18.37 12.17 -2.57
N PHE A 627 17.30 12.41 -1.82
CA PHE A 627 17.22 13.50 -0.84
C PHE A 627 18.31 13.38 0.23
N TRP A 628 18.49 12.19 0.81
CA TRP A 628 19.52 11.97 1.82
C TRP A 628 20.94 12.25 1.29
N ILE A 629 21.25 11.81 0.08
CA ILE A 629 22.58 12.02 -0.52
C ILE A 629 22.80 13.47 -0.96
N VAL A 630 21.82 14.08 -1.61
CA VAL A 630 21.96 15.38 -2.29
C VAL A 630 21.68 16.57 -1.37
N VAL A 631 20.81 16.40 -0.37
CA VAL A 631 20.37 17.48 0.53
C VAL A 631 20.90 17.29 1.95
N ASP A 632 20.60 16.17 2.62
CA ASP A 632 21.04 15.95 4.02
C ASP A 632 22.56 15.80 4.14
N ARG A 633 23.18 15.09 3.20
CA ARG A 633 24.63 14.82 3.15
C ARG A 633 25.35 15.57 2.05
N ALA A 634 24.83 16.73 1.65
CA ALA A 634 25.45 17.57 0.63
C ALA A 634 26.93 17.89 0.97
N ALA A 635 27.81 17.77 -0.03
CA ALA A 635 29.22 18.19 0.09
C ALA A 635 29.47 19.62 -0.44
N THR A 636 28.43 20.26 -0.97
CA THR A 636 28.45 21.64 -1.47
C THR A 636 27.14 22.31 -1.09
N ASP A 637 27.18 23.62 -0.88
CA ASP A 637 26.00 24.46 -0.68
C ASP A 637 25.35 24.88 -2.01
N ASN A 638 26.06 24.75 -3.14
CA ASN A 638 25.62 25.26 -4.44
C ASN A 638 24.26 24.74 -4.91
N LEU A 639 23.87 23.51 -4.56
CA LEU A 639 22.53 23.01 -4.88
C LEU A 639 21.51 23.31 -3.79
N THR A 640 21.89 23.21 -2.51
CA THR A 640 20.94 23.37 -1.40
C THR A 640 20.52 24.83 -1.23
N GLU A 641 21.40 25.80 -1.50
CA GLU A 641 21.09 27.25 -1.49
C GLU A 641 20.12 27.66 -2.59
N LEU A 642 20.13 26.95 -3.73
CA LEU A 642 19.22 27.23 -4.84
C LEU A 642 17.81 26.67 -4.59
N LEU A 643 17.64 25.84 -3.55
CA LEU A 643 16.39 25.21 -3.17
C LEU A 643 15.75 25.92 -1.98
N PRO A 644 14.42 26.07 -1.96
CA PRO A 644 13.74 26.69 -0.83
C PRO A 644 13.99 25.95 0.48
N ASN A 645 14.29 26.71 1.54
CA ASN A 645 14.61 26.17 2.86
C ASN A 645 15.72 25.10 2.83
N GLY A 646 16.79 25.34 2.04
CA GLY A 646 17.93 24.43 1.95
C GLY A 646 17.59 23.06 1.33
N GLY A 647 16.45 22.94 0.65
CA GLY A 647 15.94 21.68 0.09
C GLY A 647 14.83 21.01 0.91
N TYR A 648 14.54 21.46 2.13
CA TYR A 648 13.55 20.84 3.02
C TYR A 648 12.09 21.26 2.75
N ALA A 649 11.86 22.18 1.82
CA ALA A 649 10.51 22.60 1.46
C ALA A 649 9.84 21.62 0.47
N TRP A 650 8.53 21.35 0.67
CA TRP A 650 7.72 20.61 -0.32
C TRP A 650 7.70 21.27 -1.71
N ALA A 651 7.95 22.57 -1.76
CA ALA A 651 8.05 23.33 -3.00
C ALA A 651 9.08 22.71 -3.97
N VAL A 652 10.14 22.07 -3.47
CA VAL A 652 11.16 21.35 -4.26
C VAL A 652 10.55 20.26 -5.16
N LEU A 653 9.42 19.66 -4.77
CA LEU A 653 8.72 18.69 -5.60
C LEU A 653 8.32 19.25 -6.97
N ASN A 654 8.09 20.57 -7.09
CA ASN A 654 7.76 21.19 -8.36
C ASN A 654 8.87 21.04 -9.40
N ILE A 655 10.15 20.98 -8.99
CA ILE A 655 11.27 20.65 -9.89
C ILE A 655 11.14 19.21 -10.41
N GLY A 656 10.79 18.27 -9.54
CA GLY A 656 10.54 16.88 -9.93
C GLY A 656 9.36 16.75 -10.90
N ILE A 657 8.26 17.47 -10.65
CA ILE A 657 7.08 17.52 -11.53
C ILE A 657 7.45 18.12 -12.89
N TYR A 658 8.28 19.17 -12.91
CA TYR A 658 8.79 19.76 -14.15
C TYR A 658 9.59 18.74 -14.98
N TRP A 659 10.53 18.02 -14.36
CA TRP A 659 11.31 17.00 -15.07
C TRP A 659 10.45 15.82 -15.54
N PHE A 660 9.45 15.42 -14.76
CA PHE A 660 8.46 14.44 -15.20
C PHE A 660 7.65 14.93 -16.42
N LEU A 661 7.21 16.19 -16.41
CA LEU A 661 6.49 16.83 -17.51
C LEU A 661 7.33 16.83 -18.80
N VAL A 662 8.59 17.29 -18.72
CA VAL A 662 9.54 17.26 -19.84
C VAL A 662 9.72 15.84 -20.37
N SER A 663 9.91 14.87 -19.48
CA SER A 663 10.08 13.46 -19.84
C SER A 663 8.86 12.91 -20.57
N TRP A 664 7.66 13.18 -20.03
CA TRP A 664 6.40 12.73 -20.60
C TRP A 664 6.11 13.38 -21.96
N LEU A 665 6.38 14.68 -22.13
CA LEU A 665 6.18 15.40 -23.39
C LEU A 665 7.09 14.84 -24.49
N SER A 666 8.40 14.76 -24.22
CA SER A 666 9.39 14.20 -25.16
C SER A 666 8.97 12.81 -25.65
N SER A 667 8.58 11.94 -24.72
CA SER A 667 8.18 10.57 -25.05
C SER A 667 6.84 10.50 -25.74
N SER A 668 5.87 11.29 -25.30
CA SER A 668 4.53 11.28 -25.90
C SER A 668 4.55 11.83 -27.31
N LEU A 669 5.35 12.86 -27.60
CA LEU A 669 5.55 13.39 -28.95
C LEU A 669 6.23 12.35 -29.84
N ALA A 670 7.34 11.76 -29.39
CA ALA A 670 8.10 10.75 -30.15
C ALA A 670 7.25 9.50 -30.45
N VAL A 671 6.60 8.93 -29.43
CA VAL A 671 5.75 7.75 -29.56
C VAL A 671 4.51 8.06 -30.42
N SER A 672 3.91 9.24 -30.27
CA SER A 672 2.73 9.63 -31.07
C SER A 672 3.08 9.85 -32.54
N ALA A 673 4.26 10.38 -32.84
CA ALA A 673 4.74 10.56 -34.21
C ALA A 673 4.96 9.22 -34.94
N VAL A 674 5.35 8.16 -34.21
CA VAL A 674 5.69 6.86 -34.83
C VAL A 674 4.52 5.87 -34.84
N PHE A 675 3.76 5.79 -33.75
CA PHE A 675 2.80 4.70 -33.53
C PHE A 675 1.33 5.10 -33.63
N PHE A 676 1.00 6.38 -33.60
CA PHE A 676 -0.38 6.85 -33.47
C PHE A 676 -0.82 7.78 -34.60
N LYS A 677 -2.13 8.03 -34.70
CA LYS A 677 -2.71 8.95 -35.68
C LYS A 677 -2.40 10.41 -35.33
N ILE A 678 -2.40 11.26 -36.34
CA ILE A 678 -2.09 12.70 -36.24
C ILE A 678 -2.88 13.43 -35.14
N LYS A 679 -4.14 13.06 -34.89
CA LYS A 679 -4.97 13.65 -33.83
C LYS A 679 -4.32 13.57 -32.44
N ARG A 680 -3.69 12.44 -32.10
CA ARG A 680 -3.03 12.27 -30.80
C ARG A 680 -1.79 13.14 -30.71
N PHE A 681 -1.00 13.19 -31.79
CA PHE A 681 0.16 14.06 -31.89
C PHE A 681 -0.24 15.54 -31.70
N SER A 682 -1.34 16.00 -32.33
CA SER A 682 -1.86 17.36 -32.16
C SER A 682 -2.26 17.69 -30.72
N VAL A 683 -2.86 16.73 -29.99
CA VAL A 683 -3.22 16.93 -28.57
C VAL A 683 -1.97 17.06 -27.69
N VAL A 684 -0.96 16.21 -27.92
CA VAL A 684 0.30 16.31 -27.17
C VAL A 684 1.06 17.59 -27.53
N LEU A 685 0.99 18.03 -28.79
CA LEU A 685 1.56 19.29 -29.23
C LEU A 685 0.88 20.49 -28.56
N ALA A 686 -0.44 20.48 -28.40
CA ALA A 686 -1.14 21.50 -27.61
C ALA A 686 -0.70 21.49 -26.13
N ALA A 687 -0.49 20.29 -25.54
CA ALA A 687 0.05 20.18 -24.18
C ALA A 687 1.48 20.73 -24.07
N PHE A 688 2.31 20.57 -25.10
CA PHE A 688 3.64 21.18 -25.18
C PHE A 688 3.58 22.71 -25.25
N LEU A 689 2.59 23.30 -25.94
CA LEU A 689 2.42 24.76 -25.93
C LEU A 689 2.02 25.29 -24.54
N VAL A 690 1.17 24.56 -23.82
CA VAL A 690 0.79 24.90 -22.44
C VAL A 690 1.95 24.71 -21.47
N SER A 691 2.89 23.79 -21.75
CA SER A 691 3.98 23.47 -20.84
C SER A 691 5.02 24.57 -20.67
N PHE A 692 5.07 25.57 -21.56
CA PHE A 692 5.95 26.73 -21.41
C PHE A 692 5.65 27.50 -20.12
N GLU A 693 4.40 27.91 -19.92
CA GLU A 693 4.00 28.68 -18.75
C GLU A 693 3.91 27.80 -17.49
N VAL A 694 3.38 26.59 -17.63
CA VAL A 694 3.31 25.63 -16.52
C VAL A 694 4.72 25.28 -16.05
N GLY A 695 5.64 25.00 -16.97
CA GLY A 695 7.02 24.67 -16.66
C GLY A 695 7.75 25.82 -15.97
N TYR A 696 7.59 27.05 -16.45
CA TYR A 696 8.19 28.22 -15.81
C TYR A 696 7.72 28.37 -14.36
N ARG A 697 6.40 28.26 -14.11
CA ARG A 697 5.85 28.35 -12.75
C ARG A 697 6.32 27.22 -11.84
N LEU A 698 6.38 26.00 -12.34
CA LEU A 698 6.87 24.85 -11.57
C LEU A 698 8.32 25.06 -11.15
N VAL A 699 9.21 25.46 -12.06
CA VAL A 699 10.61 25.72 -11.70
C VAL A 699 10.72 26.92 -10.77
N ASN A 700 9.98 28.00 -11.02
CA ASN A 700 9.98 29.18 -10.17
C ASN A 700 9.52 28.85 -8.74
N TRP A 701 8.39 28.16 -8.57
CA TRP A 701 7.91 27.75 -7.25
C TRP A 701 8.82 26.73 -6.58
N GLY A 702 9.55 25.92 -7.36
CA GLY A 702 10.45 24.90 -6.83
C GLY A 702 11.83 25.40 -6.46
N THR A 703 12.17 26.66 -6.74
CA THR A 703 13.51 27.23 -6.54
C THR A 703 13.46 28.46 -5.63
N GLU A 704 14.57 28.71 -4.93
CA GLU A 704 14.69 29.85 -4.00
C GLU A 704 14.56 31.19 -4.74
N GLN A 705 13.78 32.10 -4.16
CA GLN A 705 13.49 33.40 -4.77
C GLN A 705 14.46 34.47 -4.32
N TYR A 706 15.09 34.29 -3.16
CA TYR A 706 16.03 35.23 -2.57
C TYR A 706 17.29 34.49 -2.11
N VAL A 707 18.31 34.49 -2.95
CA VAL A 707 19.65 33.97 -2.65
C VAL A 707 20.56 35.15 -2.38
N LEU A 708 21.23 35.17 -1.23
CA LEU A 708 22.21 36.18 -0.84
C LEU A 708 23.62 35.57 -0.97
N LYS A 709 24.32 35.89 -2.05
CA LYS A 709 25.68 35.38 -2.35
C LYS A 709 26.47 36.45 -3.08
N TYR A 710 27.77 36.59 -2.79
CA TYR A 710 28.66 37.60 -3.39
C TYR A 710 28.17 39.05 -3.23
N ASP A 711 27.65 39.40 -2.05
CA ASP A 711 27.10 40.74 -1.74
C ASP A 711 25.97 41.20 -2.69
N GLN A 712 25.31 40.25 -3.36
CA GLN A 712 24.17 40.48 -4.24
C GLN A 712 22.97 39.62 -3.81
N VAL A 713 21.76 40.14 -4.07
CA VAL A 713 20.50 39.41 -3.89
C VAL A 713 19.93 39.10 -5.26
N PHE A 714 19.71 37.82 -5.54
CA PHE A 714 19.14 37.35 -6.80
C PHE A 714 18.28 36.10 -6.61
N SER A 715 17.41 35.80 -7.58
CA SER A 715 16.68 34.54 -7.57
C SER A 715 17.47 33.41 -8.24
N THR A 716 17.18 32.17 -7.87
CA THR A 716 17.79 30.99 -8.50
C THR A 716 17.62 30.98 -10.02
N LEU A 717 16.47 31.44 -10.55
CA LEU A 717 16.28 31.53 -11.99
C LEU A 717 17.18 32.59 -12.65
N GLN A 718 17.47 33.71 -11.97
CA GLN A 718 18.46 34.66 -12.47
C GLN A 718 19.84 34.03 -12.52
N PHE A 719 20.23 33.30 -11.48
CA PHE A 719 21.51 32.59 -11.43
C PHE A 719 21.64 31.55 -12.56
N LEU A 720 20.61 30.73 -12.78
CA LEU A 720 20.66 29.64 -13.76
C LEU A 720 20.54 30.08 -15.22
N LEU A 721 19.86 31.20 -15.51
CA LEU A 721 19.55 31.63 -16.88
C LEU A 721 20.41 32.80 -17.36
N SER A 722 21.24 33.39 -16.50
CA SER A 722 22.14 34.48 -16.89
C SER A 722 23.35 33.97 -17.65
N SER A 723 23.81 34.77 -18.61
CA SER A 723 24.98 34.49 -19.45
C SER A 723 26.30 34.89 -18.80
N ASP A 724 26.23 35.67 -17.71
CA ASP A 724 27.36 36.14 -16.93
C ASP A 724 26.96 36.19 -15.44
N ARG A 725 27.92 35.94 -14.56
CA ARG A 725 27.76 35.96 -13.11
C ARG A 725 27.74 37.38 -12.55
N ALA A 726 28.44 38.32 -13.20
CA ALA A 726 28.50 39.71 -12.76
C ALA A 726 27.28 40.53 -13.19
N HIS A 727 26.67 40.17 -14.33
CA HIS A 727 25.50 40.87 -14.91
C HIS A 727 24.30 39.94 -15.02
N LEU A 728 23.52 39.86 -13.94
CA LEU A 728 22.34 39.00 -13.88
C LEU A 728 21.19 39.53 -14.73
N THR A 729 20.47 38.61 -15.38
CA THR A 729 19.32 38.92 -16.24
C THR A 729 18.16 39.51 -15.41
N PRO A 730 17.51 40.58 -15.87
CA PRO A 730 16.33 41.12 -15.20
C PRO A 730 15.18 40.11 -15.11
N ILE A 731 14.42 40.14 -14.02
CA ILE A 731 13.29 39.21 -13.77
C ILE A 731 12.27 39.20 -14.92
N ALA A 732 12.02 40.37 -15.53
CA ALA A 732 11.09 40.52 -16.65
C ALA A 732 11.51 39.72 -17.91
N GLU A 733 12.81 39.48 -18.10
CA GLU A 733 13.36 38.78 -19.28
C GLU A 733 13.54 37.28 -19.06
N LEU A 734 13.43 36.79 -17.81
CA LEU A 734 13.66 35.38 -17.49
C LEU A 734 12.75 34.41 -18.25
N ARG A 735 11.49 34.80 -18.49
CA ARG A 735 10.56 34.00 -19.31
C ARG A 735 11.07 33.84 -20.74
N GLY A 736 11.61 34.91 -21.32
CA GLY A 736 12.19 34.93 -22.67
C GLY A 736 13.42 34.03 -22.80
N ARG A 737 14.18 33.82 -21.71
CA ARG A 737 15.30 32.86 -21.67
C ARG A 737 14.86 31.44 -21.35
N PHE A 738 13.86 31.28 -20.48
CA PHE A 738 13.36 29.97 -20.08
C PHE A 738 12.61 29.26 -21.21
N TYR A 739 11.81 29.95 -22.01
CA TYR A 739 11.02 29.32 -23.07
C TYR A 739 11.88 28.62 -24.14
N PRO A 740 12.93 29.23 -24.71
CA PRO A 740 13.84 28.53 -25.63
C PRO A 740 14.56 27.35 -24.97
N LEU A 741 14.97 27.48 -23.70
CA LEU A 741 15.60 26.39 -22.96
C LEU A 741 14.64 25.21 -22.79
N HIS A 742 13.41 25.47 -22.36
CA HIS A 742 12.37 24.45 -22.20
C HIS A 742 12.09 23.73 -23.53
N ALA A 743 11.91 24.49 -24.62
CA ALA A 743 11.73 23.93 -25.95
C ALA A 743 12.93 23.09 -26.39
N GLY A 744 14.15 23.57 -26.15
CA GLY A 744 15.40 22.87 -26.45
C GLY A 744 15.51 21.54 -25.73
N VAL A 745 15.26 21.50 -24.42
CA VAL A 745 15.33 20.25 -23.64
C VAL A 745 14.28 19.23 -24.09
N VAL A 746 13.04 19.67 -24.36
CA VAL A 746 12.00 18.78 -24.91
C VAL A 746 12.38 18.29 -26.31
N ALA A 747 12.97 19.14 -27.15
CA ALA A 747 13.43 18.76 -28.49
C ALA A 747 14.58 17.74 -28.44
N LEU A 748 15.57 17.93 -27.57
CA LEU A 748 16.66 16.97 -27.34
C LEU A 748 16.10 15.60 -26.93
N GLY A 749 15.17 15.59 -25.98
CA GLY A 749 14.46 14.38 -25.56
C GLY A 749 13.68 13.74 -26.71
N PHE A 750 12.95 14.54 -27.48
CA PHE A 750 12.18 14.09 -28.65
C PHE A 750 13.07 13.43 -29.70
N PHE A 751 14.18 14.04 -30.13
CA PHE A 751 15.04 13.49 -31.17
C PHE A 751 15.67 12.16 -30.75
N ALA A 752 16.18 12.08 -29.51
CA ALA A 752 16.73 10.85 -28.96
C ALA A 752 15.67 9.73 -28.91
N GLN A 753 14.46 10.06 -28.44
CA GLN A 753 13.39 9.09 -28.25
C GLN A 753 12.67 8.70 -29.55
N TYR A 754 12.58 9.62 -30.52
CA TYR A 754 12.03 9.36 -31.85
C TYR A 754 12.89 8.34 -32.60
N ALA A 755 14.21 8.50 -32.56
CA ALA A 755 15.14 7.52 -33.13
C ALA A 755 14.91 6.12 -32.55
N MET A 756 14.77 6.01 -31.22
CA MET A 756 14.45 4.73 -30.57
C MET A 756 13.08 4.19 -30.98
N ALA A 757 12.05 5.03 -31.00
CA ALA A 757 10.70 4.63 -31.39
C ALA A 757 10.65 4.06 -32.82
N VAL A 758 11.36 4.68 -33.77
CA VAL A 758 11.46 4.18 -35.15
C VAL A 758 12.22 2.85 -35.21
N MET A 759 13.36 2.72 -34.51
CA MET A 759 14.14 1.48 -34.48
C MET A 759 13.34 0.29 -33.96
N PHE A 760 12.47 0.49 -32.97
CA PHE A 760 11.63 -0.58 -32.40
C PHE A 760 10.26 -0.72 -33.06
N ARG A 761 9.93 0.11 -34.06
CA ARG A 761 8.59 0.21 -34.67
C ARG A 761 8.04 -1.15 -35.11
N ASP A 762 8.79 -1.84 -35.97
CA ASP A 762 8.32 -3.07 -36.61
C ASP A 762 8.09 -4.19 -35.59
N ARG A 763 9.00 -4.32 -34.62
CA ARG A 763 8.90 -5.31 -33.53
C ARG A 763 7.66 -5.08 -32.66
N ILE A 764 7.27 -3.83 -32.45
CA ILE A 764 6.07 -3.49 -31.66
C ILE A 764 4.80 -3.68 -32.49
N GLN A 765 4.79 -3.26 -33.76
CA GLN A 765 3.63 -3.41 -34.64
C GLN A 765 3.28 -4.88 -34.91
N GLN A 766 4.26 -5.79 -34.97
CA GLN A 766 4.04 -7.23 -35.10
C GLN A 766 3.28 -7.84 -33.91
N ASN A 767 3.54 -7.36 -32.69
CA ASN A 767 2.97 -7.93 -31.46
C ASN A 767 1.67 -7.26 -30.98
N TYR A 768 1.35 -6.06 -31.49
CA TYR A 768 0.27 -5.23 -30.99
C TYR A 768 -0.70 -4.72 -32.08
N SER A 769 -0.60 -5.19 -33.32
CA SER A 769 -1.65 -4.99 -34.32
C SER A 769 -2.88 -5.86 -33.99
N PRO A 770 -4.12 -5.35 -34.10
CA PRO A 770 -5.29 -6.21 -34.06
C PRO A 770 -5.17 -7.26 -35.17
N PRO A 771 -5.57 -8.53 -34.94
CA PRO A 771 -5.60 -9.51 -36.03
C PRO A 771 -6.44 -8.91 -37.15
N LYS A 772 -5.87 -8.82 -38.37
CA LYS A 772 -6.66 -8.48 -39.56
C LYS A 772 -7.87 -9.41 -39.54
N ARG A 773 -9.08 -8.84 -39.53
CA ARG A 773 -10.29 -9.62 -39.81
C ARG A 773 -10.02 -10.31 -41.15
N ARG A 774 -9.79 -11.61 -41.14
CA ARG A 774 -9.89 -12.43 -42.34
C ARG A 774 -11.33 -12.22 -42.80
N ASN A 775 -11.52 -11.47 -43.89
CA ASN A 775 -12.80 -11.41 -44.56
C ASN A 775 -13.16 -12.85 -44.94
N LEU A 776 -14.09 -13.43 -44.19
CA LEU A 776 -14.70 -14.75 -44.46
C LEU A 776 -15.67 -14.72 -45.66
N PHE A 777 -15.66 -13.64 -46.44
CA PHE A 777 -16.39 -13.52 -47.69
C PHE A 777 -15.41 -13.16 -48.79
N ASN A 778 -14.87 -14.20 -49.43
CA ASN A 778 -14.50 -14.21 -50.85
C ASN A 778 -14.28 -15.67 -51.24
N GLY A 779 -15.41 -16.37 -51.41
CA GLY A 779 -15.49 -17.52 -52.28
C GLY A 779 -16.01 -17.06 -53.64
N ARG A 780 -15.12 -17.02 -54.63
CA ARG A 780 -15.43 -17.35 -56.01
C ARG A 780 -14.46 -18.45 -56.40
#